data_AF-A0A937FII5-F1
#
_entry.id   AF-A0A937FII5-F1
#
_cell.length_a   1.000
_cell.length_b   1.000
_cell.length_c   1.000
_cell.angle_alpha   90.00
_cell.angle_beta   90.00
_cell.angle_gamma   90.00
#
_symmetry.space_group_name_H-M   'P 1'
#
loop_
_entity.id
_entity.type
_entity.pdbx_description
1 polymer ?
#
loop_
_entity_poly.entity_id
_entity_poly.type
_entity_poly.pdbx_seq_one_letter_code
_entity_poly.pdbx_strand_id
1 'polypeptide(L)'
;MKFIAIVGTSAKRSYNRKLLQFMKKYFETKAEIEILEITDVPMFNQSDNQSSSEVIQMFNNKITESDGVIIATPEYNHSIPSSLKSLIEWLSFDLHPLAGKPVMILGASLDTQGSSRAQLHLRQILDAPGVDANVMPGYEFLLGSANKAFDEQGNLNNERTIDFLEICFLRFMRFAKISNQLNEEEEFTFKPGVYEVDAIGHSGSLPMKVSFSENRIESIDINTDGETEGLADVVFVRIPDKIIEGQTLNVDALSGASETSNAVLDGVAKAVKLAGVNPDILKRRPKPASSLIKEDEEYTCDVVVVGGGGAGLSAAATALQNGKSAIVLEKYPAVGGNTIRSGGPVNAADPEWQVKFDENPGERHTIEALLDTDESLIHPEYIDDFRALREEFSAYQKKFGTQKGHLFDSPLLHRMQTYFGGKRTDLNGNTIYGQYDLVKILTDRALESVKWLEEIGVEYDKSIVFAPVGALWRRGHKPTKSHGSSFILALTKYVQDNSGKIITDSPVKEFIIEDGEIKGVIATGVNGQKITVHAKAVVLASGGFGANTKMLKEYNTYWSEIADDIKTTNSYAMTGDGILLGKSVGAALTGMGFTQMMPVADPETGELFSGLQVPPENFVIVNKEGKRFINEFSGRDVLTKAAIDQGGLFYLIADDEIKKTAANTSQEKIDRQVEAGTLFRADTLEELAVKVGMDPAVLVDTINKYNSYVDAGFDPEFHKDTFSLKVLKAPFYATPRKPAIHHTMGGLKIDTKAHVLDENDKPIKNLYAAGEVAGGIHAGNRLGGNALTDIFTFGRIAGKTAVDEMK
;
A
#
# COMPACT_ATOMS: atom_id res chain seq x y z
N MET A 1 18.83 45.21 3.25
CA MET A 1 18.80 43.77 3.54
C MET A 1 17.95 43.55 4.76
N LYS A 2 17.09 42.54 4.73
CA LYS A 2 16.21 42.11 5.81
C LYS A 2 16.79 40.86 6.45
N PHE A 3 17.06 40.89 7.75
CA PHE A 3 17.58 39.76 8.51
C PHE A 3 16.60 39.32 9.58
N ILE A 4 16.45 38.00 9.74
CA ILE A 4 15.75 37.40 10.87
C ILE A 4 16.75 37.07 11.96
N ALA A 5 16.56 37.64 13.14
CA ALA A 5 17.37 37.40 14.32
C ALA A 5 16.64 36.48 15.31
N ILE A 6 17.17 35.28 15.53
CA ILE A 6 16.57 34.26 16.40
C ILE A 6 17.21 34.32 17.78
N VAL A 7 16.39 34.53 18.81
CA VAL A 7 16.82 34.38 20.20
C VAL A 7 16.93 32.88 20.48
N GLY A 8 18.16 32.36 20.58
CA GLY A 8 18.43 30.92 20.69
C GLY A 8 18.04 30.27 22.02
N THR A 9 17.17 30.88 22.83
CA THR A 9 16.72 30.32 24.11
C THR A 9 15.28 30.71 24.43
N SER A 10 14.53 29.79 25.03
CA SER A 10 13.18 30.00 25.56
C SER A 10 13.18 30.64 26.97
N ALA A 11 14.34 31.05 27.49
CA ALA A 11 14.44 31.68 28.80
C ALA A 11 13.76 33.06 28.81
N LYS A 12 12.90 33.31 29.81
CA LYS A 12 12.22 34.61 30.03
C LYS A 12 13.21 35.78 30.13
N ARG A 13 14.39 35.55 30.74
CA ARG A 13 15.50 36.52 30.81
C ARG A 13 16.68 35.99 30.02
N SER A 14 17.14 36.74 29.02
CA SER A 14 18.25 36.34 28.14
C SER A 14 19.13 37.53 27.77
N TYR A 15 20.44 37.38 27.96
CA TYR A 15 21.41 38.36 27.46
C TYR A 15 21.54 38.31 25.93
N ASN A 16 21.23 37.17 25.29
CA ASN A 16 21.18 37.04 23.84
C ASN A 16 20.04 37.86 23.24
N ARG A 17 18.89 37.91 23.92
CA ARG A 17 17.78 38.82 23.57
C ARG A 17 18.20 40.28 23.66
N LYS A 18 18.85 40.67 24.77
CA LYS A 18 19.39 42.03 24.93
C LYS A 18 20.41 42.38 23.83
N LEU A 19 21.29 41.44 23.49
CA LEU A 19 22.28 41.61 22.43
C LEU A 19 21.61 41.84 21.07
N LEU A 20 20.60 41.04 20.71
CA LEU A 20 19.85 41.23 19.46
C LEU A 20 19.05 42.53 19.45
N GLN A 21 18.45 42.92 20.59
CA GLN A 21 17.77 44.22 20.73
C GLN A 21 18.73 45.40 20.55
N PHE A 22 19.92 45.31 21.13
CA PHE A 22 20.98 46.29 20.89
C PHE A 22 21.37 46.34 19.41
N MET A 23 21.61 45.19 18.77
CA MET A 23 21.93 45.13 17.33
C MET A 23 20.84 45.74 16.46
N LYS A 24 19.57 45.40 16.71
CA LYS A 24 18.42 45.95 15.98
C LYS A 24 18.40 47.47 16.01
N LYS A 25 18.63 48.07 17.19
CA LYS A 25 18.67 49.53 17.37
C LYS A 25 19.93 50.14 16.76
N TYR A 26 21.09 49.55 17.04
CA TYR A 26 22.39 50.11 16.65
C TYR A 26 22.62 50.06 15.12
N PHE A 27 22.11 49.03 14.45
CA PHE A 27 22.25 48.85 13.00
C PHE A 27 21.02 49.25 12.18
N GLU A 28 20.05 49.96 12.76
CA GLU A 28 18.77 50.31 12.10
C GLU A 28 18.95 51.07 10.78
N THR A 29 20.03 51.84 10.64
CA THR A 29 20.36 52.59 9.42
C THR A 29 21.03 51.73 8.33
N LYS A 30 21.49 50.52 8.67
CA LYS A 30 22.24 49.62 7.76
C LYS A 30 21.41 48.43 7.29
N ALA A 31 20.56 47.88 8.14
CA ALA A 31 19.73 46.72 7.82
C ALA A 31 18.46 46.67 8.67
N GLU A 32 17.42 46.05 8.13
CA GLU A 32 16.22 45.73 8.88
C GLU A 32 16.45 44.42 9.64
N ILE A 33 16.33 44.44 10.97
CA ILE A 33 16.47 43.24 11.82
C ILE A 33 15.14 42.98 12.53
N GLU A 34 14.51 41.87 12.20
CA GLU A 34 13.33 41.37 12.90
C GLU A 34 13.74 40.29 13.89
N ILE A 35 13.34 40.42 15.17
CA ILE A 35 13.72 39.48 16.22
C ILE A 35 12.58 38.48 16.46
N LEU A 36 12.89 37.19 16.40
CA LEU A 36 11.96 36.10 16.69
C LEU A 36 12.34 35.36 17.97
N GLU A 37 11.32 35.01 18.74
CA GLU A 37 11.42 34.28 20.00
C GLU A 37 11.07 32.81 19.81
N ILE A 38 11.87 31.90 20.37
CA ILE A 38 11.63 30.45 20.27
C ILE A 38 10.81 29.89 21.44
N THR A 39 10.17 30.75 22.22
CA THR A 39 9.49 30.37 23.48
C THR A 39 8.35 29.39 23.24
N ASP A 40 7.61 29.57 22.15
CA ASP A 40 6.41 28.80 21.82
C ASP A 40 6.68 27.70 20.78
N VAL A 41 7.95 27.43 20.47
CA VAL A 41 8.33 26.35 19.54
C VAL A 41 8.18 25.00 20.26
N PRO A 42 7.40 24.06 19.70
CA PRO A 42 7.27 22.72 20.28
C PRO A 42 8.58 21.95 20.21
N MET A 43 8.82 21.07 21.19
CA MET A 43 9.92 20.11 21.10
C MET A 43 9.76 19.25 19.86
N PHE A 44 10.86 19.02 19.15
CA PHE A 44 10.81 18.20 17.94
C PHE A 44 10.43 16.75 18.25
N ASN A 45 9.45 16.22 17.53
CA ASN A 45 9.05 14.82 17.56
C ASN A 45 8.61 14.40 16.16
N GLN A 46 9.45 13.63 15.47
CA GLN A 46 9.18 13.17 14.11
C GLN A 46 7.87 12.38 13.98
N SER A 47 7.44 11.68 15.04
CA SER A 47 6.20 10.89 15.02
C SER A 47 4.94 11.74 15.18
N ASP A 48 5.08 13.01 15.58
CA ASP A 48 4.00 13.98 15.75
C ASP A 48 4.33 15.22 14.92
N ASN A 49 4.12 15.14 13.61
CA ASN A 49 4.54 16.18 12.67
C ASN A 49 3.76 17.50 12.88
N GLN A 50 4.44 18.52 13.41
CA GLN A 50 3.91 19.87 13.62
C GLN A 50 4.50 20.92 12.66
N SER A 51 5.08 20.49 11.53
CA SER A 51 5.65 21.39 10.51
C SER A 51 4.62 22.39 9.98
N SER A 52 3.32 22.05 9.98
CA SER A 52 2.23 22.93 9.55
C SER A 52 1.68 23.86 10.64
N SER A 53 2.17 23.75 11.88
CA SER A 53 1.71 24.61 12.98
C SER A 53 2.04 26.08 12.69
N GLU A 54 1.18 26.98 13.19
CA GLU A 54 1.29 28.42 12.93
C GLU A 54 2.68 28.97 13.32
N VAL A 55 3.23 28.51 14.45
CA VAL A 55 4.55 28.94 14.92
C VAL A 55 5.67 28.49 13.99
N ILE A 56 5.68 27.24 13.54
CA ILE A 56 6.74 26.73 12.65
C ILE A 56 6.64 27.37 11.26
N GLN A 57 5.43 27.51 10.73
CA GLN A 57 5.19 28.19 9.46
C GLN A 57 5.58 29.67 9.50
N MET A 58 5.35 30.36 10.63
CA MET A 58 5.82 31.73 10.81
C MET A 58 7.36 31.82 10.68
N PHE A 59 8.11 30.94 11.34
CA PHE A 59 9.57 30.89 11.19
C PHE A 59 9.97 30.57 9.74
N ASN A 60 9.35 29.56 9.14
CA ASN A 60 9.62 29.15 7.77
C ASN A 60 9.48 30.30 6.77
N ASN A 61 8.33 30.98 6.79
CA ASN A 61 8.04 32.06 5.86
C ASN A 61 8.99 33.24 6.07
N LYS A 62 9.20 33.66 7.32
CA LYS A 62 10.09 34.79 7.64
C LYS A 62 11.54 34.52 7.26
N ILE A 63 12.04 33.30 7.49
CA ILE A 63 13.41 32.92 7.10
C ILE A 63 13.52 32.87 5.58
N THR A 64 12.54 32.27 4.89
CA THR A 64 12.51 32.16 3.44
C THR A 64 12.59 33.54 2.77
N GLU A 65 11.78 34.49 3.22
CA GLU A 65 11.72 35.87 2.70
C GLU A 65 12.93 36.75 3.08
N SER A 66 13.79 36.29 3.98
CA SER A 66 14.91 37.08 4.48
C SER A 66 16.17 36.94 3.62
N ASP A 67 17.03 37.96 3.66
CA ASP A 67 18.35 37.94 3.05
C ASP A 67 19.36 37.10 3.85
N GLY A 68 19.02 36.70 5.07
CA GLY A 68 19.87 35.91 5.95
C GLY A 68 19.34 35.83 7.38
N VAL A 69 19.94 34.94 8.17
CA VAL A 69 19.54 34.67 9.56
C VAL A 69 20.68 35.00 10.51
N ILE A 70 20.35 35.57 11.67
CA ILE A 70 21.28 35.82 12.77
C ILE A 70 20.81 34.98 13.95
N ILE A 71 21.65 34.08 14.47
CA ILE A 71 21.29 33.24 15.62
C ILE A 71 22.12 33.64 16.82
N ALA A 72 21.45 34.14 17.87
CA ALA A 72 22.09 34.49 19.13
C ALA A 72 21.91 33.37 20.16
N THR A 73 22.94 32.54 20.35
CA THR A 73 22.87 31.36 21.23
C THR A 73 23.58 31.57 22.57
N PRO A 74 22.94 31.30 23.72
CA PRO A 74 23.68 31.09 24.96
C PRO A 74 24.43 29.76 24.92
N GLU A 75 25.30 29.55 25.91
CA GLU A 75 25.98 28.28 26.13
C GLU A 75 25.48 27.63 27.43
N TYR A 76 25.02 26.38 27.32
CA TYR A 76 24.71 25.52 28.45
C TYR A 76 25.46 24.21 28.30
N ASN A 77 26.29 23.86 29.29
CA ASN A 77 27.09 22.63 29.29
C ASN A 77 27.88 22.41 27.97
N HIS A 78 28.47 23.49 27.44
CA HIS A 78 29.22 23.49 26.18
C HIS A 78 28.40 23.15 24.92
N SER A 79 27.09 23.37 24.96
CA SER A 79 26.17 23.10 23.85
C SER A 79 25.16 24.25 23.66
N ILE A 80 24.45 24.19 22.53
CA ILE A 80 23.26 25.02 22.28
C ILE A 80 22.08 24.58 23.15
N PRO A 81 21.09 25.45 23.38
CA PRO A 81 19.86 25.08 24.07
C PRO A 81 19.03 24.05 23.27
N SER A 82 18.33 23.16 23.98
CA SER A 82 17.46 22.16 23.36
C SER A 82 16.34 22.78 22.51
N SER A 83 15.78 23.90 22.94
CA SER A 83 14.75 24.62 22.19
C SER A 83 15.26 25.16 20.85
N LEU A 84 16.51 25.61 20.78
CA LEU A 84 17.12 26.00 19.51
C LEU A 84 17.33 24.78 18.60
N LYS A 85 17.77 23.65 19.17
CA LYS A 85 17.90 22.40 18.40
C LYS A 85 16.56 21.95 17.82
N SER A 86 15.49 21.98 18.61
CA SER A 86 14.14 21.62 18.15
C SER A 86 13.63 22.52 17.02
N LEU A 87 13.86 23.83 17.10
CA LEU A 87 13.52 24.72 15.98
C LEU A 87 14.26 24.32 14.70
N ILE A 88 15.57 24.08 14.79
CA ILE A 88 16.36 23.68 13.62
C ILE A 88 15.85 22.35 13.04
N GLU A 89 15.51 21.38 13.88
CA GLU A 89 14.95 20.09 13.45
C GLU A 89 13.61 20.26 12.74
N TRP A 90 12.70 21.09 13.25
CA TRP A 90 11.45 21.40 12.54
C TRP A 90 11.71 22.04 11.17
N LEU A 91 12.65 22.97 11.10
CA LEU A 91 12.99 23.65 9.85
C LEU A 91 13.74 22.75 8.88
N SER A 92 14.42 21.69 9.33
CA SER A 92 15.17 20.77 8.46
C SER A 92 14.48 19.43 8.22
N PHE A 93 13.26 19.25 8.72
CA PHE A 93 12.50 18.01 8.56
C PHE A 93 11.70 17.98 7.25
N ASP A 94 10.77 18.93 7.05
CA ASP A 94 9.94 19.01 5.84
C ASP A 94 10.12 20.30 5.02
N LEU A 95 10.66 21.36 5.62
CA LEU A 95 10.52 22.74 5.10
C LEU A 95 11.78 23.27 4.42
N HIS A 96 12.94 23.04 5.03
CA HIS A 96 14.28 23.43 4.57
C HIS A 96 14.52 24.93 4.25
N PRO A 97 13.97 25.93 4.99
CA PRO A 97 14.19 27.35 4.66
C PRO A 97 15.61 27.85 4.96
N LEU A 98 16.42 27.04 5.65
CA LEU A 98 17.82 27.31 5.94
C LEU A 98 18.77 26.87 4.82
N ALA A 99 18.32 26.04 3.88
CA ALA A 99 19.16 25.55 2.78
C ALA A 99 19.66 26.72 1.92
N GLY A 100 20.98 26.82 1.76
CA GLY A 100 21.68 27.92 1.08
C GLY A 100 21.57 29.28 1.80
N LYS A 101 20.81 29.39 2.89
CA LYS A 101 20.55 30.67 3.56
C LYS A 101 21.81 31.17 4.28
N PRO A 102 22.21 32.45 4.12
CA PRO A 102 23.36 32.97 4.84
C PRO A 102 23.06 33.10 6.34
N VAL A 103 23.93 32.56 7.20
CA VAL A 103 23.75 32.59 8.66
C VAL A 103 24.92 33.23 9.39
N MET A 104 24.62 34.17 10.29
CA MET A 104 25.53 34.69 11.30
C MET A 104 25.26 34.03 12.64
N ILE A 105 26.29 33.52 13.29
CA ILE A 105 26.20 33.06 14.68
C ILE A 105 26.86 34.10 15.58
N LEU A 106 26.19 34.41 16.70
CA LEU A 106 26.75 35.20 17.78
C LEU A 106 26.18 34.73 19.11
N GLY A 107 26.68 35.27 20.22
CA GLY A 107 26.04 34.97 21.49
C GLY A 107 26.72 35.52 22.72
N ALA A 108 25.93 35.63 23.77
CA ALA A 108 26.30 36.14 25.08
C ALA A 108 26.22 35.04 26.15
N SER A 109 27.25 34.95 26.99
CA SER A 109 27.28 34.06 28.15
C SER A 109 27.83 34.76 29.40
N LEU A 110 27.61 34.16 30.57
CA LEU A 110 28.11 34.68 31.84
C LEU A 110 29.63 34.48 32.01
N ASP A 111 30.20 33.48 31.35
CA ASP A 111 31.64 33.19 31.46
C ASP A 111 32.46 34.15 30.59
N THR A 112 33.73 34.30 30.92
CA THR A 112 34.72 35.06 30.14
C THR A 112 34.92 34.56 28.71
N GLN A 113 34.74 33.26 28.44
CA GLN A 113 34.88 32.69 27.09
C GLN A 113 33.68 32.95 26.16
N GLY A 114 32.64 33.63 26.65
CA GLY A 114 31.41 33.86 25.87
C GLY A 114 30.72 32.54 25.52
N SER A 115 30.09 32.49 24.36
CA SER A 115 29.32 31.33 23.87
C SER A 115 30.13 30.42 22.93
N SER A 116 31.47 30.46 23.02
CA SER A 116 32.38 29.88 22.02
C SER A 116 32.08 28.43 21.62
N ARG A 117 31.80 27.53 22.59
CA ARG A 117 31.59 26.11 22.30
C ARG A 117 30.18 25.87 21.76
N ALA A 118 29.19 26.62 22.27
CA ALA A 118 27.84 26.58 21.71
C ALA A 118 27.81 27.05 20.25
N GLN A 119 28.58 28.09 19.88
CA GLN A 119 28.66 28.54 18.49
C GLN A 119 29.34 27.52 17.58
N LEU A 120 30.41 26.87 18.05
CA LEU A 120 31.06 25.80 17.30
C LEU A 120 30.12 24.60 17.08
N HIS A 121 29.39 24.19 18.11
CA HIS A 121 28.40 23.12 18.01
C HIS A 121 27.26 23.51 17.06
N LEU A 122 26.75 24.74 17.15
CA LEU A 122 25.70 25.24 16.25
C LEU A 122 26.15 25.23 14.79
N ARG A 123 27.40 25.62 14.53
CA ARG A 123 27.97 25.63 13.18
C ARG A 123 27.95 24.21 12.58
N GLN A 124 28.39 23.20 13.33
CA GLN A 124 28.34 21.81 12.87
C GLN A 124 26.92 21.33 12.56
N ILE A 125 25.92 21.80 13.31
CA ILE A 125 24.51 21.47 13.06
C ILE A 125 24.01 22.15 11.78
N LEU A 126 24.32 23.43 11.60
CA LEU A 126 23.87 24.22 10.45
C LEU A 126 24.53 23.77 9.13
N ASP A 127 25.75 23.26 9.19
CA ASP A 127 26.49 22.72 8.04
C ASP A 127 26.08 21.27 7.68
N ALA A 128 25.19 20.63 8.46
CA ALA A 128 24.82 19.23 8.25
C ALA A 128 23.89 19.06 7.02
N PRO A 129 24.02 17.93 6.27
CA PRO A 129 23.09 17.61 5.18
C PRO A 129 21.64 17.64 5.64
N GLY A 130 20.77 18.33 4.89
CA GLY A 130 19.36 18.54 5.21
C GLY A 130 19.09 19.87 5.94
N VAL A 131 20.09 20.49 6.56
CA VAL A 131 20.02 21.90 7.01
C VAL A 131 20.64 22.81 5.95
N ASP A 132 21.84 22.44 5.47
CA ASP A 132 22.55 23.02 4.32
C ASP A 132 22.67 24.56 4.36
N ALA A 133 22.84 25.14 5.54
CA ALA A 133 22.96 26.58 5.69
C ALA A 133 24.36 27.10 5.33
N ASN A 134 24.43 28.30 4.76
CA ASN A 134 25.70 28.95 4.47
C ASN A 134 26.15 29.76 5.69
N VAL A 135 26.90 29.15 6.62
CA VAL A 135 27.32 29.84 7.86
C VAL A 135 28.57 30.69 7.63
N MET A 136 28.55 31.96 8.03
CA MET A 136 29.70 32.87 7.85
C MET A 136 30.96 32.36 8.59
N PRO A 137 32.11 32.19 7.91
CA PRO A 137 33.34 31.71 8.53
C PRO A 137 34.19 32.84 9.16
N GLY A 138 34.89 32.53 10.24
CA GLY A 138 36.06 33.29 10.71
C GLY A 138 35.83 34.63 11.42
N TYR A 139 34.58 35.04 11.69
CA TYR A 139 34.24 36.30 12.36
C TYR A 139 33.15 36.13 13.42
N GLU A 140 33.55 35.52 14.55
CA GLU A 140 32.65 35.11 15.63
C GLU A 140 32.54 36.19 16.71
N PHE A 141 31.31 36.62 17.02
CA PHE A 141 31.07 37.55 18.11
C PHE A 141 30.73 36.80 19.39
N LEU A 142 31.70 36.77 20.31
CA LEU A 142 31.63 36.06 21.59
C LEU A 142 31.55 37.06 22.74
N LEU A 143 30.34 37.33 23.25
CA LEU A 143 30.17 38.24 24.38
C LEU A 143 30.29 37.48 25.71
N GLY A 144 31.45 37.58 26.35
CA GLY A 144 31.66 37.07 27.70
C GLY A 144 31.19 38.03 28.80
N SER A 145 31.07 37.53 30.04
CA SER A 145 30.68 38.34 31.21
C SER A 145 29.42 39.19 30.98
N ALA A 146 28.41 38.61 30.31
CA ALA A 146 27.25 39.34 29.81
C ALA A 146 26.46 40.11 30.89
N ASN A 147 26.55 39.68 32.15
CA ASN A 147 25.94 40.39 33.29
C ASN A 147 26.55 41.77 33.57
N LYS A 148 27.74 42.07 33.05
CA LYS A 148 28.44 43.35 33.18
C LYS A 148 28.57 44.12 31.87
N ALA A 149 28.22 43.49 30.74
CA ALA A 149 28.45 44.03 29.40
C ALA A 149 27.40 45.05 28.95
N PHE A 150 26.26 45.15 29.65
CA PHE A 150 25.15 46.04 29.31
C PHE A 150 24.94 47.12 30.38
N ASP A 151 24.56 48.32 29.94
CA ASP A 151 24.05 49.40 30.80
C ASP A 151 22.59 49.16 31.23
N GLU A 152 22.04 50.08 32.03
CA GLU A 152 20.65 50.01 32.52
C GLU A 152 19.61 50.11 31.39
N GLN A 153 19.96 50.74 30.27
CA GLN A 153 19.13 50.87 29.07
C GLN A 153 19.28 49.68 28.11
N GLY A 154 20.11 48.69 28.46
CA GLY A 154 20.34 47.50 27.65
C GLY A 154 21.29 47.68 26.48
N ASN A 155 22.06 48.79 26.43
CA ASN A 155 23.10 48.97 25.42
C ASN A 155 24.43 48.37 25.90
N LEU A 156 25.28 47.95 24.96
CA LEU A 156 26.65 47.57 25.30
C LEU A 156 27.41 48.78 25.85
N ASN A 157 28.17 48.59 26.94
CA ASN A 157 28.86 49.68 27.65
C ASN A 157 30.37 49.78 27.37
N ASN A 158 30.87 49.00 26.39
CA ASN A 158 32.29 48.94 26.03
C ASN A 158 32.48 49.21 24.53
N GLU A 159 33.12 50.33 24.19
CA GLU A 159 33.31 50.79 22.81
C GLU A 159 34.06 49.79 21.92
N ARG A 160 35.16 49.18 22.42
CA ARG A 160 35.90 48.16 21.65
C ARG A 160 35.04 46.93 21.29
N THR A 161 34.12 46.57 22.18
CA THR A 161 33.18 45.46 21.95
C THR A 161 32.16 45.82 20.88
N ILE A 162 31.68 47.08 20.89
CA ILE A 162 30.77 47.62 19.88
C ILE A 162 31.47 47.66 18.51
N ASP A 163 32.70 48.18 18.44
CA ASP A 163 33.49 48.23 17.20
C ASP A 163 33.68 46.83 16.59
N PHE A 164 33.98 45.83 17.43
CA PHE A 164 34.14 44.45 16.96
C PHE A 164 32.82 43.85 16.47
N LEU A 165 31.71 44.11 17.17
CA LEU A 165 30.38 43.71 16.71
C LEU A 165 30.02 44.33 15.36
N GLU A 166 30.35 45.62 15.15
CA GLU A 166 30.15 46.30 13.87
C GLU A 166 30.98 45.64 12.75
N ILE A 167 32.24 45.29 13.01
CA ILE A 167 33.07 44.58 12.03
C ILE A 167 32.45 43.23 11.67
N CYS A 168 32.02 42.44 12.66
CA CYS A 168 31.36 41.15 12.43
C CYS A 168 30.09 41.31 11.59
N PHE A 169 29.24 42.28 11.93
CA PHE A 169 27.97 42.49 11.23
C PHE A 169 28.15 43.01 9.80
N LEU A 170 29.06 43.95 9.57
CA LEU A 170 29.36 44.44 8.22
C LEU A 170 29.95 43.35 7.31
N ARG A 171 30.76 42.43 7.88
CA ARG A 171 31.24 41.26 7.16
C ARG A 171 30.12 40.29 6.84
N PHE A 172 29.19 40.07 7.78
CA PHE A 172 28.01 39.26 7.52
C PHE A 172 27.15 39.81 6.39
N MET A 173 26.92 41.13 6.34
CA MET A 173 26.17 41.74 5.22
C MET A 173 26.84 41.47 3.86
N ARG A 174 28.18 41.56 3.78
CA ARG A 174 28.93 41.24 2.55
C ARG A 174 28.84 39.75 2.21
N PHE A 175 28.99 38.88 3.20
CA PHE A 175 28.87 37.44 3.04
C PHE A 175 27.48 37.04 2.57
N ALA A 176 26.42 37.57 3.19
CA ALA A 176 25.03 37.32 2.80
C ALA A 176 24.77 37.78 1.36
N LYS A 177 25.31 38.93 0.94
CA LYS A 177 25.21 39.38 -0.44
C LYS A 177 25.84 38.38 -1.43
N ILE A 178 27.05 37.90 -1.15
CA ILE A 178 27.75 36.94 -2.03
C ILE A 178 27.07 35.57 -2.01
N SER A 179 26.70 35.09 -0.82
CA SER A 179 26.02 33.80 -0.65
C SER A 179 24.68 33.78 -1.36
N ASN A 180 23.91 34.87 -1.34
CA ASN A 180 22.64 34.93 -2.07
C ASN A 180 22.84 34.92 -3.59
N GLN A 181 23.93 35.50 -4.11
CA GLN A 181 24.28 35.40 -5.54
C GLN A 181 24.60 33.96 -5.96
N LEU A 182 25.17 33.15 -5.06
CA LEU A 182 25.44 31.73 -5.33
C LEU A 182 24.16 30.88 -5.37
N ASN A 183 23.03 31.41 -4.91
CA ASN A 183 21.73 30.74 -4.88
C ASN A 183 20.81 31.18 -6.04
N GLU A 184 21.25 32.07 -6.93
CA GLU A 184 20.49 32.43 -8.13
C GLU A 184 20.35 31.18 -9.04
N GLU A 185 19.16 30.97 -9.63
CA GLU A 185 18.94 29.82 -10.52
C GLU A 185 19.94 29.85 -11.69
N GLU A 186 20.63 28.74 -11.93
CA GLU A 186 21.50 28.61 -13.10
C GLU A 186 20.65 28.76 -14.37
N GLU A 187 20.93 29.77 -15.19
CA GLU A 187 20.30 29.90 -16.51
C GLU A 187 20.75 28.74 -17.41
N PHE A 188 19.79 27.98 -17.93
CA PHE A 188 20.03 26.92 -18.90
C PHE A 188 19.00 26.99 -20.02
N THR A 189 19.37 26.46 -21.18
CA THR A 189 18.48 26.29 -22.33
C THR A 189 18.57 24.85 -22.80
N PHE A 190 17.44 24.21 -23.11
CA PHE A 190 17.42 22.91 -23.76
C PHE A 190 17.75 23.07 -25.24
N LYS A 191 18.36 22.04 -25.83
CA LYS A 191 18.35 21.85 -27.30
C LYS A 191 16.95 21.41 -27.72
N PRO A 192 16.19 22.26 -28.45
CA PRO A 192 14.81 21.92 -28.81
C PRO A 192 14.74 20.63 -29.63
N GLY A 193 13.68 19.85 -29.42
CA GLY A 193 13.46 18.60 -30.14
C GLY A 193 12.70 17.57 -29.32
N VAL A 194 12.46 16.41 -29.95
CA VAL A 194 11.84 15.24 -29.31
C VAL A 194 12.91 14.19 -29.10
N TYR A 195 13.05 13.72 -27.85
CA TYR A 195 14.03 12.71 -27.47
C TYR A 195 13.30 11.45 -27.05
N GLU A 196 13.62 10.35 -27.72
CA GLU A 196 13.13 9.02 -27.35
C GLU A 196 14.10 8.38 -26.37
N VAL A 197 13.58 7.96 -25.23
CA VAL A 197 14.35 7.34 -24.15
C VAL A 197 13.61 6.13 -23.61
N ASP A 198 14.33 5.27 -22.92
CA ASP A 198 13.78 4.07 -22.30
C ASP A 198 14.21 4.00 -20.83
N ALA A 199 13.31 3.46 -20.00
CA ALA A 199 13.49 3.22 -18.58
C ALA A 199 12.97 1.83 -18.22
N ILE A 200 13.27 1.35 -17.01
CA ILE A 200 12.79 0.05 -16.55
C ILE A 200 11.73 0.30 -15.48
N GLY A 201 10.47 0.08 -15.83
CA GLY A 201 9.34 0.06 -14.92
C GLY A 201 9.18 -1.29 -14.22
N HIS A 202 8.07 -1.44 -13.48
CA HIS A 202 7.77 -2.66 -12.72
C HIS A 202 7.60 -3.89 -13.64
N SER A 203 6.92 -3.70 -14.78
CA SER A 203 6.56 -4.82 -15.67
C SER A 203 7.57 -5.05 -16.81
N GLY A 204 8.50 -4.11 -17.03
CA GLY A 204 9.50 -4.19 -18.09
C GLY A 204 10.00 -2.82 -18.57
N SER A 205 10.41 -2.77 -19.84
CA SER A 205 10.81 -1.54 -20.53
C SER A 205 9.64 -0.55 -20.58
N LEU A 206 9.96 0.73 -20.39
CA LEU A 206 9.03 1.86 -20.39
C LEU A 206 9.52 2.93 -21.38
N PRO A 207 9.28 2.74 -22.69
CA PRO A 207 9.68 3.70 -23.70
C PRO A 207 8.89 5.01 -23.55
N MET A 208 9.55 6.15 -23.70
CA MET A 208 8.90 7.46 -23.66
C MET A 208 9.54 8.47 -24.61
N LYS A 209 8.73 9.42 -25.07
CA LYS A 209 9.15 10.56 -25.88
C LYS A 209 8.99 11.84 -25.07
N VAL A 210 10.06 12.62 -24.97
CA VAL A 210 10.04 13.89 -24.24
C VAL A 210 10.36 15.02 -25.21
N SER A 211 9.45 16.00 -25.28
CA SER A 211 9.58 17.16 -26.16
C SER A 211 10.08 18.37 -25.39
N PHE A 212 11.06 19.08 -25.94
CA PHE A 212 11.61 20.30 -25.38
C PHE A 212 11.49 21.47 -26.36
N SER A 213 11.07 22.63 -25.85
CA SER A 213 11.42 23.93 -26.43
C SER A 213 12.72 24.43 -25.80
N GLU A 214 13.23 25.58 -26.24
CA GLU A 214 14.50 26.13 -25.72
C GLU A 214 14.46 26.34 -24.20
N ASN A 215 13.28 26.61 -23.63
CA ASN A 215 13.12 27.02 -22.24
C ASN A 215 12.23 26.07 -21.41
N ARG A 216 11.71 24.98 -21.99
CA ARG A 216 10.65 24.19 -21.35
C ARG A 216 10.60 22.73 -21.80
N ILE A 217 10.21 21.85 -20.89
CA ILE A 217 9.66 20.51 -21.17
C ILE A 217 8.20 20.69 -21.61
N GLU A 218 7.88 20.42 -22.87
CA GLU A 218 6.57 20.65 -23.49
C GLU A 218 5.63 19.46 -23.33
N SER A 219 6.13 18.23 -23.54
CA SER A 219 5.34 17.01 -23.43
C SER A 219 6.20 15.83 -22.98
N ILE A 220 5.54 14.87 -22.34
CA ILE A 220 6.11 13.57 -21.96
C ILE A 220 5.08 12.52 -22.37
N ASP A 221 5.36 11.80 -23.44
CA ASP A 221 4.48 10.76 -23.99
C ASP A 221 5.08 9.38 -23.67
N ILE A 222 4.42 8.63 -22.79
CA ILE A 222 4.90 7.34 -22.28
C ILE A 222 4.14 6.21 -22.97
N ASN A 223 4.85 5.20 -23.48
CA ASN A 223 4.23 3.96 -23.94
C ASN A 223 3.97 3.04 -22.74
N THR A 224 2.69 2.80 -22.44
CA THR A 224 2.25 2.02 -21.28
C THR A 224 1.86 0.58 -21.60
N ASP A 225 2.01 0.13 -22.86
CA ASP A 225 1.59 -1.21 -23.32
C ASP A 225 2.26 -2.37 -22.55
N GLY A 226 3.42 -2.11 -21.94
CA GLY A 226 4.17 -3.07 -21.13
C GLY A 226 3.71 -3.18 -19.67
N GLU A 227 2.82 -2.30 -19.20
CA GLU A 227 2.44 -2.16 -17.79
C GLU A 227 1.03 -2.65 -17.49
N THR A 228 0.72 -2.81 -16.20
CA THR A 228 -0.60 -3.29 -15.77
C THR A 228 -1.64 -2.17 -15.87
N GLU A 229 -2.56 -2.31 -16.85
CA GLU A 229 -3.69 -1.40 -17.07
C GLU A 229 -4.47 -1.14 -15.76
N GLY A 230 -4.69 0.14 -15.45
CA GLY A 230 -5.42 0.60 -14.27
C GLY A 230 -4.60 0.70 -12.99
N LEU A 231 -3.43 0.05 -12.88
CA LEU A 231 -2.62 0.05 -11.66
C LEU A 231 -1.59 1.20 -11.65
N ALA A 232 -0.93 1.44 -12.77
CA ALA A 232 0.10 2.47 -12.92
C ALA A 232 -0.36 3.70 -13.72
N ASP A 233 -1.59 3.70 -14.25
CA ASP A 233 -2.12 4.78 -15.10
C ASP A 233 -2.01 6.16 -14.46
N VAL A 234 -2.20 6.23 -13.13
CA VAL A 234 -2.08 7.48 -12.37
C VAL A 234 -0.64 8.02 -12.37
N VAL A 235 0.37 7.14 -12.42
CA VAL A 235 1.80 7.53 -12.54
C VAL A 235 2.04 8.22 -13.89
N PHE A 236 1.49 7.66 -14.97
CA PHE A 236 1.70 8.13 -16.33
C PHE A 236 0.97 9.45 -16.65
N VAL A 237 0.12 9.92 -15.74
CA VAL A 237 -0.54 11.22 -15.83
C VAL A 237 0.07 12.19 -14.82
N ARG A 238 -0.01 11.87 -13.52
CA ARG A 238 0.33 12.84 -12.46
C ARG A 238 1.81 13.22 -12.42
N ILE A 239 2.73 12.28 -12.66
CA ILE A 239 4.16 12.59 -12.62
C ILE A 239 4.55 13.47 -13.82
N PRO A 240 4.22 13.10 -15.07
CA PRO A 240 4.39 13.98 -16.22
C PRO A 240 3.81 15.38 -16.02
N ASP A 241 2.56 15.48 -15.55
CA ASP A 241 1.90 16.77 -15.32
C ASP A 241 2.67 17.63 -14.32
N LYS A 242 3.11 17.04 -13.20
CA LYS A 242 3.92 17.75 -12.19
C LYS A 242 5.28 18.19 -12.73
N ILE A 243 5.93 17.37 -13.56
CA ILE A 243 7.19 17.73 -14.20
C ILE A 243 7.00 18.89 -15.17
N ILE A 244 5.96 18.84 -16.00
CA ILE A 244 5.66 19.86 -17.02
C ILE A 244 5.18 21.17 -16.36
N GLU A 245 4.32 21.10 -15.34
CA GLU A 245 3.83 22.29 -14.65
C GLU A 245 4.95 22.96 -13.84
N GLY A 246 5.70 22.19 -13.05
CA GLY A 246 6.75 22.71 -12.19
C GLY A 246 8.09 22.93 -12.88
N GLN A 247 8.26 22.45 -14.13
CA GLN A 247 9.53 22.41 -14.84
C GLN A 247 10.68 21.86 -13.98
N THR A 248 10.35 20.80 -13.22
CA THR A 248 11.16 20.26 -12.14
C THR A 248 11.15 18.74 -12.17
N LEU A 249 12.28 18.13 -11.80
CA LEU A 249 12.37 16.69 -11.55
C LEU A 249 12.26 16.35 -10.06
N ASN A 250 12.08 17.36 -9.21
CA ASN A 250 11.81 17.20 -7.79
C ASN A 250 10.34 16.84 -7.56
N VAL A 251 9.93 15.66 -8.01
CA VAL A 251 8.56 15.15 -7.93
C VAL A 251 8.55 13.88 -7.10
N ASP A 252 7.69 13.84 -6.09
CA ASP A 252 7.56 12.67 -5.24
C ASP A 252 6.99 11.47 -6.02
N ALA A 253 7.61 10.30 -5.82
CA ALA A 253 7.08 9.04 -6.33
C ALA A 253 5.70 8.75 -5.74
N LEU A 254 4.80 8.17 -6.53
CA LEU A 254 3.47 7.80 -6.05
C LEU A 254 3.53 6.52 -5.21
N SER A 255 2.95 6.59 -4.01
CA SER A 255 2.83 5.44 -3.11
C SER A 255 2.25 4.23 -3.83
N GLY A 256 2.92 3.08 -3.68
CA GLY A 256 2.55 1.78 -4.27
C GLY A 256 2.80 1.64 -5.77
N ALA A 257 3.40 2.65 -6.42
CA ALA A 257 3.91 2.56 -7.78
C ALA A 257 5.30 3.20 -7.88
N SER A 258 6.14 3.03 -6.84
CA SER A 258 7.43 3.71 -6.71
C SER A 258 8.42 3.33 -7.79
N GLU A 259 8.48 2.05 -8.19
CA GLU A 259 9.38 1.57 -9.26
C GLU A 259 9.04 2.26 -10.59
N THR A 260 7.77 2.21 -10.98
CA THR A 260 7.27 2.87 -12.19
C THR A 260 7.42 4.39 -12.10
N SER A 261 7.18 5.00 -10.93
CA SER A 261 7.37 6.44 -10.70
C SER A 261 8.82 6.87 -10.93
N ASN A 262 9.76 6.13 -10.34
CA ASN A 262 11.18 6.38 -10.50
C ASN A 262 11.62 6.13 -11.95
N ALA A 263 11.06 5.11 -12.62
CA ALA A 263 11.33 4.86 -14.03
C ALA A 263 10.94 6.05 -14.92
N VAL A 264 9.78 6.67 -14.68
CA VAL A 264 9.37 7.90 -15.38
C VAL A 264 10.36 9.04 -15.11
N LEU A 265 10.71 9.28 -13.84
CA LEU A 265 11.65 10.34 -13.46
C LEU A 265 13.04 10.14 -14.07
N ASP A 266 13.55 8.91 -14.06
CA ASP A 266 14.84 8.55 -14.65
C ASP A 266 14.82 8.64 -16.17
N GLY A 267 13.72 8.23 -16.80
CA GLY A 267 13.52 8.38 -18.25
C GLY A 267 13.55 9.86 -18.66
N VAL A 268 12.78 10.71 -18.00
CA VAL A 268 12.79 12.16 -18.28
C VAL A 268 14.15 12.78 -17.96
N ALA A 269 14.82 12.36 -16.88
CA ALA A 269 16.18 12.81 -16.57
C ALA A 269 17.20 12.44 -17.66
N LYS A 270 17.08 11.26 -18.27
CA LYS A 270 17.89 10.89 -19.45
C LYS A 270 17.59 11.81 -20.64
N ALA A 271 16.32 12.12 -20.90
CA ALA A 271 15.95 13.02 -21.98
C ALA A 271 16.47 14.46 -21.77
N VAL A 272 16.38 14.97 -20.54
CA VAL A 272 16.95 16.27 -20.13
C VAL A 272 18.46 16.32 -20.41
N LYS A 273 19.16 15.23 -20.06
CA LYS A 273 20.60 15.09 -20.34
C LYS A 273 20.91 15.08 -21.83
N LEU A 274 20.12 14.38 -22.64
CA LEU A 274 20.26 14.36 -24.10
C LEU A 274 19.97 15.74 -24.73
N ALA A 275 19.04 16.49 -24.15
CA ALA A 275 18.74 17.88 -24.51
C ALA A 275 19.83 18.88 -24.08
N GLY A 276 20.93 18.41 -23.47
CA GLY A 276 22.11 19.22 -23.17
C GLY A 276 22.10 19.89 -21.80
N VAL A 277 21.16 19.56 -20.91
CA VAL A 277 21.03 20.14 -19.57
C VAL A 277 21.40 19.08 -18.52
N ASN A 278 22.08 19.47 -17.44
CA ASN A 278 22.31 18.56 -16.33
C ASN A 278 20.98 18.34 -15.57
N PRO A 279 20.44 17.10 -15.51
CA PRO A 279 19.17 16.84 -14.81
C PRO A 279 19.20 17.21 -13.32
N ASP A 280 20.37 17.26 -12.68
CA ASP A 280 20.48 17.69 -11.28
C ASP A 280 20.05 19.14 -11.06
N ILE A 281 20.12 19.99 -12.09
CA ILE A 281 19.58 21.36 -12.04
C ILE A 281 18.08 21.30 -11.77
N LEU A 282 17.34 20.49 -12.54
CA LEU A 282 15.90 20.33 -12.38
C LEU A 282 15.51 19.57 -11.10
N LYS A 283 16.37 18.68 -10.59
CA LYS A 283 16.14 17.97 -9.32
C LYS A 283 16.29 18.88 -8.09
N ARG A 284 17.09 19.95 -8.19
CA ARG A 284 17.30 20.93 -7.11
C ARG A 284 16.27 22.05 -7.11
N ARG A 285 15.49 22.19 -8.18
CA ARG A 285 14.37 23.15 -8.22
C ARG A 285 13.37 22.82 -7.10
N PRO A 286 12.60 23.82 -6.63
CA PRO A 286 11.49 23.56 -5.74
C PRO A 286 10.58 22.47 -6.29
N LYS A 287 9.93 21.73 -5.38
CA LYS A 287 8.84 20.83 -5.77
C LYS A 287 7.78 21.62 -6.55
N PRO A 288 7.06 20.99 -7.50
CA PRO A 288 5.98 21.68 -8.19
C PRO A 288 5.03 22.24 -7.13
N ALA A 289 4.63 23.51 -7.28
CA ALA A 289 3.61 24.08 -6.42
C ALA A 289 2.41 23.13 -6.43
N SER A 290 2.07 22.51 -5.30
CA SER A 290 0.94 21.59 -5.30
C SER A 290 -0.28 22.37 -5.77
N SER A 291 -0.95 21.84 -6.79
CA SER A 291 -2.02 22.53 -7.49
C SER A 291 -3.16 22.86 -6.50
N LEU A 292 -3.17 24.11 -6.03
CA LEU A 292 -4.28 25.03 -5.76
C LEU A 292 -5.47 24.62 -4.87
N ILE A 293 -5.60 23.38 -4.40
CA ILE A 293 -6.67 23.00 -3.46
C ILE A 293 -6.10 22.98 -2.04
N LYS A 294 -6.06 24.16 -1.41
CA LYS A 294 -5.81 24.32 0.03
C LYS A 294 -7.10 24.56 0.83
N GLU A 295 -8.19 24.85 0.14
CA GLU A 295 -9.48 25.08 0.78
C GLU A 295 -10.12 23.75 1.16
N ASP A 296 -10.79 23.74 2.30
CA ASP A 296 -11.59 22.61 2.72
C ASP A 296 -12.72 22.36 1.71
N GLU A 297 -13.01 21.10 1.45
CA GLU A 297 -14.04 20.67 0.52
C GLU A 297 -15.23 20.10 1.29
N GLU A 298 -16.43 20.44 0.86
CA GLU A 298 -17.67 19.95 1.48
C GLU A 298 -18.58 19.34 0.41
N TYR A 299 -19.06 18.13 0.69
CA TYR A 299 -19.90 17.34 -0.21
C TYR A 299 -21.13 16.81 0.52
N THR A 300 -22.20 16.58 -0.24
CA THR A 300 -23.40 15.89 0.25
C THR A 300 -23.79 14.80 -0.74
N CYS A 301 -24.11 13.61 -0.23
CA CYS A 301 -24.62 12.50 -1.03
C CYS A 301 -25.60 11.64 -0.21
N ASP A 302 -26.22 10.65 -0.83
CA ASP A 302 -27.04 9.67 -0.12
C ASP A 302 -26.14 8.60 0.52
N VAL A 303 -25.22 8.02 -0.25
CA VAL A 303 -24.28 6.98 0.21
C VAL A 303 -22.84 7.46 0.05
N VAL A 304 -22.08 7.48 1.15
CA VAL A 304 -20.61 7.58 1.06
C VAL A 304 -19.98 6.22 1.29
N VAL A 305 -19.03 5.87 0.44
CA VAL A 305 -18.31 4.59 0.47
C VAL A 305 -16.84 4.85 0.80
N VAL A 306 -16.33 4.16 1.80
CA VAL A 306 -14.93 4.27 2.26
C VAL A 306 -14.13 3.10 1.73
N GLY A 307 -13.34 3.34 0.67
CA GLY A 307 -12.51 2.36 -0.03
C GLY A 307 -12.96 2.13 -1.48
N GLY A 308 -12.05 2.33 -2.43
CA GLY A 308 -12.28 2.16 -3.87
C GLY A 308 -11.98 0.76 -4.40
N GLY A 309 -12.05 -0.28 -3.55
CA GLY A 309 -11.91 -1.69 -3.97
C GLY A 309 -13.19 -2.25 -4.60
N GLY A 310 -13.18 -3.54 -4.97
CA GLY A 310 -14.34 -4.17 -5.61
C GLY A 310 -15.63 -4.12 -4.78
N ALA A 311 -15.54 -4.26 -3.46
CA ALA A 311 -16.70 -4.13 -2.57
C ALA A 311 -17.29 -2.71 -2.59
N GLY A 312 -16.43 -1.71 -2.47
CA GLY A 312 -16.85 -0.32 -2.42
C GLY A 312 -17.42 0.18 -3.74
N LEU A 313 -16.75 -0.13 -4.85
CA LEU A 313 -17.28 0.20 -6.17
C LEU A 313 -18.59 -0.54 -6.47
N SER A 314 -18.76 -1.78 -5.97
CA SER A 314 -20.04 -2.49 -6.10
C SER A 314 -21.16 -1.85 -5.30
N ALA A 315 -20.87 -1.39 -4.07
CA ALA A 315 -21.83 -0.65 -3.25
C ALA A 315 -22.25 0.66 -3.91
N ALA A 316 -21.28 1.43 -4.42
CA ALA A 316 -21.53 2.69 -5.13
C ALA A 316 -22.35 2.46 -6.42
N ALA A 317 -21.95 1.51 -7.26
CA ALA A 317 -22.68 1.14 -8.47
C ALA A 317 -24.12 0.71 -8.16
N THR A 318 -24.33 -0.06 -7.10
CA THR A 318 -25.66 -0.50 -6.66
C THR A 318 -26.50 0.69 -6.18
N ALA A 319 -25.92 1.63 -5.43
CA ALA A 319 -26.63 2.83 -4.99
C ALA A 319 -27.09 3.68 -6.20
N LEU A 320 -26.21 3.87 -7.18
CA LEU A 320 -26.50 4.59 -8.43
C LEU A 320 -27.58 3.88 -9.25
N GLN A 321 -27.53 2.54 -9.35
CA GLN A 321 -28.57 1.72 -10.01
C GLN A 321 -29.96 1.91 -9.38
N ASN A 322 -30.03 2.26 -8.10
CA ASN A 322 -31.26 2.53 -7.37
C ASN A 322 -31.59 4.04 -7.29
N GLY A 323 -30.96 4.87 -8.14
CA GLY A 323 -31.25 6.29 -8.29
C GLY A 323 -30.79 7.16 -7.12
N LYS A 324 -29.82 6.70 -6.32
CA LYS A 324 -29.21 7.48 -5.22
C LYS A 324 -27.83 7.99 -5.59
N SER A 325 -27.44 9.12 -5.00
CA SER A 325 -26.11 9.70 -5.20
C SER A 325 -25.06 8.95 -4.38
N ALA A 326 -23.88 8.71 -4.95
CA ALA A 326 -22.78 8.01 -4.31
C ALA A 326 -21.44 8.73 -4.46
N ILE A 327 -20.69 8.82 -3.36
CA ILE A 327 -19.30 9.30 -3.34
C ILE A 327 -18.40 8.20 -2.79
N VAL A 328 -17.34 7.84 -3.52
CA VAL A 328 -16.31 6.90 -3.09
C VAL A 328 -15.08 7.68 -2.66
N LEU A 329 -14.60 7.44 -1.44
CA LEU A 329 -13.34 7.97 -0.93
C LEU A 329 -12.27 6.85 -0.94
N GLU A 330 -11.16 7.10 -1.61
CA GLU A 330 -10.01 6.21 -1.69
C GLU A 330 -8.78 6.92 -1.12
N LYS A 331 -8.06 6.28 -0.20
CA LYS A 331 -6.89 6.89 0.44
C LYS A 331 -5.68 6.91 -0.46
N TYR A 332 -5.60 5.97 -1.40
CA TYR A 332 -4.51 5.86 -2.35
C TYR A 332 -4.72 6.77 -3.57
N PRO A 333 -3.67 7.03 -4.36
CA PRO A 333 -3.77 7.80 -5.61
C PRO A 333 -4.66 7.15 -6.69
N ALA A 334 -4.99 5.86 -6.53
CA ALA A 334 -5.76 5.06 -7.47
C ALA A 334 -6.73 4.13 -6.73
N VAL A 335 -7.84 3.80 -7.37
CA VAL A 335 -8.81 2.79 -6.93
C VAL A 335 -8.31 1.37 -7.18
N GLY A 336 -8.98 0.38 -6.59
CA GLY A 336 -8.78 -1.04 -6.88
C GLY A 336 -8.22 -1.86 -5.72
N GLY A 337 -7.45 -1.25 -4.80
CA GLY A 337 -6.93 -1.92 -3.60
C GLY A 337 -6.30 -3.29 -3.89
N ASN A 338 -6.65 -4.32 -3.11
CA ASN A 338 -6.23 -5.70 -3.42
C ASN A 338 -7.03 -6.34 -4.57
N THR A 339 -8.20 -5.81 -4.92
CA THR A 339 -9.06 -6.39 -5.96
C THR A 339 -8.38 -6.34 -7.33
N ILE A 340 -7.73 -5.24 -7.68
CA ILE A 340 -6.99 -5.09 -8.95
C ILE A 340 -5.81 -6.08 -9.05
N ARG A 341 -5.22 -6.46 -7.91
CA ARG A 341 -4.12 -7.44 -7.82
C ARG A 341 -4.60 -8.89 -7.74
N SER A 342 -5.91 -9.13 -7.76
CA SER A 342 -6.46 -10.48 -7.67
C SER A 342 -6.17 -11.28 -8.93
N GLY A 343 -6.22 -12.61 -8.82
CA GLY A 343 -6.04 -13.50 -9.96
C GLY A 343 -7.20 -13.55 -10.94
N GLY A 344 -8.36 -12.96 -10.64
CA GLY A 344 -9.51 -12.90 -11.55
C GLY A 344 -10.68 -13.87 -11.25
N PRO A 345 -10.47 -15.18 -11.00
CA PRO A 345 -11.58 -16.13 -10.89
C PRO A 345 -12.55 -15.83 -9.75
N VAL A 346 -13.81 -15.54 -10.09
CA VAL A 346 -14.92 -15.37 -9.14
C VAL A 346 -15.60 -16.72 -8.93
N ASN A 347 -15.61 -17.24 -7.71
CA ASN A 347 -16.27 -18.51 -7.44
C ASN A 347 -17.79 -18.34 -7.48
N ALA A 348 -18.46 -19.09 -8.33
CA ALA A 348 -19.91 -19.22 -8.29
C ALA A 348 -20.29 -20.61 -8.80
N ALA A 349 -21.19 -21.30 -8.10
CA ALA A 349 -21.79 -22.50 -8.65
C ALA A 349 -22.70 -22.10 -9.82
N ASP A 350 -22.39 -22.60 -11.01
CA ASP A 350 -23.20 -22.48 -12.22
C ASP A 350 -23.35 -23.88 -12.84
N PRO A 351 -24.32 -24.67 -12.35
CA PRO A 351 -24.49 -26.06 -12.80
C PRO A 351 -24.79 -26.17 -14.30
N GLU A 352 -25.40 -25.15 -14.92
CA GLU A 352 -25.70 -25.15 -16.36
C GLU A 352 -24.45 -24.96 -17.22
N TRP A 353 -23.49 -24.18 -16.72
CA TRP A 353 -22.20 -24.01 -17.35
C TRP A 353 -21.24 -25.16 -17.04
N GLN A 354 -21.13 -25.56 -15.78
CA GLN A 354 -20.15 -26.57 -15.32
C GLN A 354 -20.44 -27.96 -15.89
N VAL A 355 -21.71 -28.34 -16.10
CA VAL A 355 -22.06 -29.63 -16.72
C VAL A 355 -21.53 -29.78 -18.16
N LYS A 356 -21.04 -28.71 -18.79
CA LYS A 356 -20.42 -28.77 -20.13
C LYS A 356 -18.98 -29.25 -20.10
N PHE A 357 -18.35 -29.32 -18.93
CA PHE A 357 -16.99 -29.78 -18.73
C PHE A 357 -16.99 -31.24 -18.28
N ASP A 358 -16.00 -32.00 -18.73
CA ASP A 358 -15.72 -33.31 -18.16
C ASP A 358 -15.15 -33.15 -16.73
N GLU A 359 -15.44 -34.10 -15.85
CA GLU A 359 -14.73 -34.22 -14.56
C GLU A 359 -13.27 -34.61 -14.82
N ASN A 360 -12.33 -34.02 -14.08
CA ASN A 360 -10.93 -34.42 -14.09
C ASN A 360 -10.75 -35.72 -13.29
N PRO A 361 -9.67 -36.49 -13.54
CA PRO A 361 -9.29 -37.60 -12.68
C PRO A 361 -9.29 -37.17 -11.20
N GLY A 362 -9.92 -37.97 -10.34
CA GLY A 362 -10.01 -37.76 -8.90
C GLY A 362 -11.17 -36.88 -8.40
N GLU A 363 -11.73 -35.99 -9.22
CA GLU A 363 -12.75 -35.03 -8.75
C GLU A 363 -14.01 -35.71 -8.19
N ARG A 364 -14.44 -36.82 -8.80
CA ARG A 364 -15.54 -37.62 -8.26
C ARG A 364 -15.23 -38.15 -6.87
N HIS A 365 -14.01 -38.68 -6.68
CA HIS A 365 -13.57 -39.19 -5.39
C HIS A 365 -13.56 -38.07 -4.34
N THR A 366 -13.16 -36.85 -4.71
CA THR A 366 -13.18 -35.69 -3.81
C THR A 366 -14.59 -35.41 -3.25
N ILE A 367 -15.64 -35.44 -4.10
CA ILE A 367 -17.02 -35.25 -3.62
C ILE A 367 -17.47 -36.44 -2.78
N GLU A 368 -17.21 -37.67 -3.22
CA GLU A 368 -17.59 -38.88 -2.49
C GLU A 368 -16.96 -38.90 -1.09
N ALA A 369 -15.67 -38.57 -0.99
CA ALA A 369 -14.96 -38.46 0.28
C ALA A 369 -15.55 -37.35 1.18
N LEU A 370 -15.94 -36.20 0.61
CA LEU A 370 -16.64 -35.16 1.36
C LEU A 370 -17.99 -35.67 1.89
N LEU A 371 -18.75 -36.38 1.06
CA LEU A 371 -20.07 -36.91 1.41
C LEU A 371 -20.02 -38.09 2.38
N ASP A 372 -18.87 -38.77 2.50
CA ASP A 372 -18.63 -39.83 3.48
C ASP A 372 -18.27 -39.30 4.88
N THR A 373 -18.14 -37.98 5.05
CA THR A 373 -17.91 -37.35 6.36
C THR A 373 -19.01 -37.75 7.36
N ASP A 374 -18.60 -38.17 8.55
CA ASP A 374 -19.50 -38.45 9.67
C ASP A 374 -20.30 -37.19 10.07
N GLU A 375 -21.63 -37.30 10.10
CA GLU A 375 -22.52 -36.18 10.44
C GLU A 375 -22.26 -35.60 11.84
N SER A 376 -21.71 -36.39 12.77
CA SER A 376 -21.33 -35.93 14.11
C SER A 376 -20.21 -34.89 14.12
N LEU A 377 -19.45 -34.79 13.02
CA LEU A 377 -18.38 -33.80 12.85
C LEU A 377 -18.90 -32.47 12.26
N ILE A 378 -20.17 -32.42 11.86
CA ILE A 378 -20.81 -31.28 11.19
C ILE A 378 -21.59 -30.47 12.22
N HIS A 379 -21.46 -29.14 12.16
CA HIS A 379 -22.19 -28.25 13.06
C HIS A 379 -23.70 -28.37 12.78
N PRO A 380 -24.59 -28.39 13.80
CA PRO A 380 -26.02 -28.60 13.61
C PRO A 380 -26.69 -27.72 12.55
N GLU A 381 -26.24 -26.47 12.41
CA GLU A 381 -26.77 -25.52 11.41
C GLU A 381 -26.51 -25.94 9.95
N TYR A 382 -25.52 -26.79 9.69
CA TYR A 382 -25.14 -27.23 8.34
C TYR A 382 -25.54 -28.67 8.02
N ILE A 383 -26.12 -29.42 8.98
CA ILE A 383 -26.44 -30.84 8.79
C ILE A 383 -27.50 -31.04 7.70
N ASP A 384 -28.53 -30.19 7.67
CA ASP A 384 -29.61 -30.33 6.69
C ASP A 384 -29.12 -30.03 5.26
N ASP A 385 -28.24 -29.04 5.10
CA ASP A 385 -27.57 -28.76 3.83
C ASP A 385 -26.69 -29.93 3.36
N PHE A 386 -25.96 -30.56 4.29
CA PHE A 386 -25.12 -31.71 3.97
C PHE A 386 -25.95 -32.91 3.50
N ARG A 387 -27.08 -33.19 4.14
CA ARG A 387 -28.02 -34.23 3.72
C ARG A 387 -28.65 -33.91 2.37
N ALA A 388 -29.06 -32.66 2.15
CA ALA A 388 -29.57 -32.21 0.85
C ALA A 388 -28.52 -32.35 -0.26
N LEU A 389 -27.25 -32.04 0.01
CA LEU A 389 -26.16 -32.23 -0.94
C LEU A 389 -25.96 -33.71 -1.32
N ARG A 390 -26.08 -34.64 -0.36
CA ARG A 390 -26.06 -36.10 -0.64
C ARG A 390 -27.18 -36.49 -1.61
N GLU A 391 -28.38 -35.93 -1.43
CA GLU A 391 -29.51 -36.18 -2.34
C GLU A 391 -29.27 -35.61 -3.74
N GLU A 392 -28.75 -34.37 -3.85
CA GLU A 392 -28.38 -33.75 -5.14
C GLU A 392 -27.34 -34.59 -5.89
N PHE A 393 -26.29 -35.03 -5.19
CA PHE A 393 -25.24 -35.82 -5.80
C PHE A 393 -25.74 -37.22 -6.20
N SER A 394 -26.60 -37.85 -5.39
CA SER A 394 -27.24 -39.12 -5.76
C SER A 394 -28.11 -38.98 -7.01
N ALA A 395 -28.83 -37.87 -7.15
CA ALA A 395 -29.61 -37.56 -8.36
C ALA A 395 -28.71 -37.35 -9.59
N TYR A 396 -27.59 -36.64 -9.42
CA TYR A 396 -26.56 -36.48 -10.45
C TYR A 396 -26.00 -37.83 -10.90
N GLN A 397 -25.59 -38.71 -9.96
CA GLN A 397 -25.06 -40.04 -10.27
C GLN A 397 -26.08 -40.91 -11.01
N LYS A 398 -27.36 -40.84 -10.66
CA LYS A 398 -28.44 -41.54 -11.38
C LYS A 398 -28.60 -41.04 -12.81
N LYS A 399 -28.38 -39.74 -13.05
CA LYS A 399 -28.54 -39.11 -14.37
C LYS A 399 -27.37 -39.39 -15.31
N PHE A 400 -26.14 -39.34 -14.81
CA PHE A 400 -24.92 -39.38 -15.64
C PHE A 400 -24.12 -40.68 -15.51
N GLY A 401 -24.45 -41.54 -14.55
CA GLY A 401 -23.76 -42.81 -14.32
C GLY A 401 -22.36 -42.64 -13.72
N THR A 402 -21.61 -43.74 -13.65
CA THR A 402 -20.30 -43.81 -12.97
C THR A 402 -19.12 -44.02 -13.92
N GLN A 403 -19.33 -44.11 -15.23
CA GLN A 403 -18.28 -44.43 -16.20
C GLN A 403 -17.61 -43.20 -16.84
N LYS A 404 -18.35 -42.13 -17.08
CA LYS A 404 -17.82 -40.82 -17.51
C LYS A 404 -18.80 -39.73 -17.09
N GLY A 405 -18.40 -38.87 -16.15
CA GLY A 405 -19.26 -37.82 -15.61
C GLY A 405 -18.94 -36.43 -16.17
N HIS A 406 -19.91 -35.54 -16.04
CA HIS A 406 -19.72 -34.10 -16.23
C HIS A 406 -19.39 -33.43 -14.90
N LEU A 407 -18.69 -32.30 -14.90
CA LEU A 407 -18.38 -31.58 -13.66
C LEU A 407 -19.67 -31.19 -12.91
N PHE A 408 -19.88 -31.80 -11.75
CA PHE A 408 -20.99 -31.49 -10.84
C PHE A 408 -20.66 -30.24 -10.01
N ASP A 409 -21.64 -29.36 -9.82
CA ASP A 409 -21.58 -28.35 -8.78
C ASP A 409 -23.00 -27.97 -8.36
N SER A 410 -23.12 -27.31 -7.22
CA SER A 410 -24.35 -26.70 -6.75
C SER A 410 -24.05 -25.64 -5.70
N PRO A 411 -24.98 -24.70 -5.43
CA PRO A 411 -24.84 -23.79 -4.30
C PRO A 411 -24.62 -24.52 -2.97
N LEU A 412 -25.22 -25.72 -2.78
CA LEU A 412 -25.01 -26.55 -1.60
C LEU A 412 -23.59 -27.12 -1.54
N LEU A 413 -23.01 -27.60 -2.65
CA LEU A 413 -21.62 -28.04 -2.68
C LEU A 413 -20.68 -26.87 -2.33
N HIS A 414 -20.89 -25.71 -2.94
CA HIS A 414 -20.11 -24.50 -2.67
C HIS A 414 -20.21 -24.08 -1.19
N ARG A 415 -21.41 -24.17 -0.59
CA ARG A 415 -21.65 -23.87 0.83
C ARG A 415 -20.93 -24.84 1.75
N MET A 416 -21.10 -26.14 1.54
CA MET A 416 -20.47 -27.16 2.37
C MET A 416 -18.94 -27.08 2.28
N GLN A 417 -18.38 -26.87 1.09
CA GLN A 417 -16.94 -26.65 0.94
C GLN A 417 -16.47 -25.36 1.64
N THR A 418 -17.25 -24.28 1.59
CA THR A 418 -16.92 -23.04 2.31
C THR A 418 -16.94 -23.27 3.83
N TYR A 419 -17.91 -24.02 4.34
CA TYR A 419 -17.98 -24.42 5.75
C TYR A 419 -16.78 -25.25 6.19
N PHE A 420 -16.51 -26.39 5.54
CA PHE A 420 -15.36 -27.25 5.88
C PHE A 420 -14.02 -26.53 5.66
N GLY A 421 -13.94 -25.74 4.60
CA GLY A 421 -12.77 -24.93 4.27
C GLY A 421 -12.45 -23.86 5.31
N GLY A 422 -13.48 -23.26 5.93
CA GLY A 422 -13.35 -22.21 6.93
C GLY A 422 -13.31 -22.68 8.38
N LYS A 423 -13.74 -23.91 8.69
CA LYS A 423 -13.72 -24.44 10.07
C LYS A 423 -12.29 -24.65 10.56
N ARG A 424 -11.84 -23.93 11.58
CA ARG A 424 -10.50 -24.08 12.18
C ARG A 424 -10.52 -23.92 13.70
N THR A 425 -9.55 -24.54 14.34
CA THR A 425 -9.24 -24.37 15.76
C THR A 425 -7.94 -23.59 15.89
N ASP A 426 -7.95 -22.53 16.70
CA ASP A 426 -6.76 -21.72 16.98
C ASP A 426 -5.84 -22.37 18.02
N LEU A 427 -4.69 -21.75 18.30
CA LEU A 427 -3.71 -22.25 19.27
C LEU A 427 -4.21 -22.22 20.72
N ASN A 428 -5.31 -21.51 20.99
CA ASN A 428 -5.96 -21.44 22.29
C ASN A 428 -7.08 -22.47 22.45
N GLY A 429 -7.35 -23.29 21.41
CA GLY A 429 -8.42 -24.29 21.41
C GLY A 429 -9.79 -23.75 20.99
N ASN A 430 -9.88 -22.48 20.55
CA ASN A 430 -11.14 -21.90 20.08
C ASN A 430 -11.44 -22.35 18.66
N THR A 431 -12.61 -22.95 18.44
CA THR A 431 -13.04 -23.36 17.09
C THR A 431 -13.98 -22.31 16.50
N ILE A 432 -13.70 -21.91 15.26
CA ILE A 432 -14.53 -21.00 14.47
C ILE A 432 -14.91 -21.68 13.14
N TYR A 433 -16.04 -21.30 12.56
CA TYR A 433 -16.48 -21.66 11.21
C TYR A 433 -17.30 -20.49 10.64
N GLY A 434 -17.54 -20.48 9.32
CA GLY A 434 -18.29 -19.40 8.67
C GLY A 434 -19.73 -19.33 9.19
N GLN A 435 -20.20 -18.13 9.52
CA GLN A 435 -21.57 -17.93 10.03
C GLN A 435 -22.57 -18.37 8.98
N TYR A 436 -23.48 -19.28 9.36
CA TYR A 436 -24.37 -19.99 8.43
C TYR A 436 -25.09 -19.06 7.46
N ASP A 437 -25.79 -18.05 7.97
CA ASP A 437 -26.60 -17.15 7.12
C ASP A 437 -25.73 -16.33 6.16
N LEU A 438 -24.54 -15.91 6.58
CA LEU A 438 -23.61 -15.17 5.72
C LEU A 438 -23.04 -16.06 4.61
N VAL A 439 -22.64 -17.29 4.94
CA VAL A 439 -22.12 -18.26 3.96
C VAL A 439 -23.22 -18.71 3.01
N LYS A 440 -24.45 -18.89 3.50
CA LYS A 440 -25.62 -19.18 2.68
C LYS A 440 -25.88 -18.07 1.66
N ILE A 441 -25.89 -16.80 2.09
CA ILE A 441 -26.04 -15.66 1.19
C ILE A 441 -24.92 -15.60 0.16
N LEU A 442 -23.67 -15.77 0.58
CA LEU A 442 -22.51 -15.76 -0.30
C LEU A 442 -22.67 -16.78 -1.45
N THR A 443 -23.05 -18.01 -1.09
CA THR A 443 -23.06 -19.14 -2.02
C THR A 443 -24.32 -19.19 -2.88
N ASP A 444 -25.48 -18.83 -2.35
CA ASP A 444 -26.74 -18.78 -3.11
C ASP A 444 -26.77 -17.63 -4.12
N ARG A 445 -26.09 -16.51 -3.80
CA ARG A 445 -26.09 -15.30 -4.64
C ARG A 445 -24.82 -15.14 -5.48
N ALA A 446 -23.88 -16.07 -5.40
CA ALA A 446 -22.62 -16.00 -6.13
C ALA A 446 -22.83 -15.81 -7.65
N LEU A 447 -23.72 -16.61 -8.24
CA LEU A 447 -24.01 -16.54 -9.69
C LEU A 447 -24.76 -15.26 -10.07
N GLU A 448 -25.58 -14.71 -9.16
CA GLU A 448 -26.21 -13.41 -9.37
C GLU A 448 -25.16 -12.30 -9.49
N SER A 449 -24.10 -12.35 -8.67
CA SER A 449 -23.01 -11.38 -8.73
C SER A 449 -22.18 -11.51 -10.00
N VAL A 450 -21.94 -12.73 -10.50
CA VAL A 450 -21.29 -12.95 -11.80
C VAL A 450 -22.11 -12.34 -12.93
N LYS A 451 -23.42 -12.61 -12.99
CA LYS A 451 -24.32 -12.07 -14.02
C LYS A 451 -24.43 -10.55 -13.94
N TRP A 452 -24.48 -9.99 -12.73
CA TRP A 452 -24.48 -8.54 -12.54
C TRP A 452 -23.18 -7.90 -13.03
N LEU A 453 -22.01 -8.54 -12.83
CA LEU A 453 -20.76 -8.05 -13.40
C LEU A 453 -20.77 -8.11 -14.94
N GLU A 454 -21.38 -9.12 -15.55
CA GLU A 454 -21.61 -9.15 -17.01
C GLU A 454 -22.44 -7.94 -17.47
N GLU A 455 -23.50 -7.58 -16.74
CA GLU A 455 -24.32 -6.40 -17.03
C GLU A 455 -23.56 -5.07 -16.86
N ILE A 456 -22.62 -5.00 -15.92
CA ILE A 456 -21.74 -3.83 -15.72
C ILE A 456 -20.68 -3.72 -16.83
N GLY A 457 -20.37 -4.81 -17.54
CA GLY A 457 -19.43 -4.84 -18.67
C GLY A 457 -18.21 -5.72 -18.49
N VAL A 458 -18.24 -6.67 -17.55
CA VAL A 458 -17.18 -7.67 -17.37
C VAL A 458 -17.44 -8.87 -18.27
N GLU A 459 -16.46 -9.23 -19.08
CA GLU A 459 -16.54 -10.41 -19.94
C GLU A 459 -15.81 -11.60 -19.31
N TYR A 460 -16.44 -12.78 -19.31
CA TYR A 460 -15.88 -14.02 -18.80
C TYR A 460 -15.57 -15.01 -19.92
N ASP A 461 -14.45 -15.72 -19.79
CA ASP A 461 -14.11 -16.84 -20.67
C ASP A 461 -14.94 -18.08 -20.28
N LYS A 462 -16.02 -18.33 -21.03
CA LYS A 462 -16.93 -19.46 -20.80
C LYS A 462 -16.38 -20.80 -21.30
N SER A 463 -15.20 -20.82 -21.93
CA SER A 463 -14.58 -22.04 -22.45
C SER A 463 -13.73 -22.80 -21.43
N ILE A 464 -13.52 -22.23 -20.23
CA ILE A 464 -12.68 -22.80 -19.17
C ILE A 464 -13.37 -22.73 -17.81
N VAL A 465 -13.19 -23.72 -16.96
CA VAL A 465 -13.61 -23.66 -15.55
C VAL A 465 -12.37 -23.79 -14.66
N PHE A 466 -12.14 -22.79 -13.81
CA PHE A 466 -10.86 -22.60 -13.13
C PHE A 466 -10.96 -22.84 -11.61
N ALA A 467 -9.87 -23.31 -11.01
CA ALA A 467 -9.70 -23.38 -9.55
C ALA A 467 -8.42 -22.62 -9.14
N PRO A 468 -8.51 -21.46 -8.47
CA PRO A 468 -7.33 -20.78 -7.96
C PRO A 468 -6.70 -21.54 -6.78
N VAL A 469 -5.45 -21.21 -6.44
CA VAL A 469 -4.73 -21.81 -5.30
C VAL A 469 -5.59 -21.78 -4.04
N GLY A 470 -5.80 -22.94 -3.41
CA GLY A 470 -6.63 -23.10 -2.21
C GLY A 470 -8.14 -23.12 -2.45
N ALA A 471 -8.60 -23.18 -3.69
CA ALA A 471 -9.96 -23.62 -4.00
C ALA A 471 -10.04 -25.15 -3.89
N LEU A 472 -11.20 -25.66 -3.48
CA LEU A 472 -11.46 -27.10 -3.34
C LEU A 472 -12.29 -27.67 -4.49
N TRP A 473 -12.61 -26.85 -5.49
CA TRP A 473 -13.43 -27.24 -6.64
C TRP A 473 -13.29 -26.21 -7.77
N ARG A 474 -13.41 -26.67 -9.02
CA ARG A 474 -13.39 -25.80 -10.20
C ARG A 474 -14.75 -25.13 -10.39
N ARG A 475 -14.84 -23.85 -9.99
CA ARG A 475 -16.03 -22.99 -10.15
C ARG A 475 -15.71 -21.51 -10.37
N GLY A 476 -14.45 -21.22 -10.65
CA GLY A 476 -13.95 -19.87 -10.83
C GLY A 476 -14.28 -19.37 -12.24
N HIS A 477 -15.12 -18.34 -12.31
CA HIS A 477 -15.43 -17.60 -13.53
C HIS A 477 -14.27 -16.64 -13.82
N LYS A 478 -13.48 -16.95 -14.85
CA LYS A 478 -12.27 -16.17 -15.18
C LYS A 478 -12.61 -15.06 -16.17
N PRO A 479 -12.28 -13.79 -15.89
CA PRO A 479 -12.46 -12.72 -16.86
C PRO A 479 -11.55 -12.89 -18.08
N THR A 480 -11.98 -12.40 -19.24
CA THR A 480 -11.20 -12.46 -20.51
C THR A 480 -10.03 -11.49 -20.52
N LYS A 481 -10.19 -10.33 -19.86
CA LYS A 481 -9.17 -9.29 -19.71
C LYS A 481 -8.32 -9.52 -18.46
N SER A 482 -7.33 -8.65 -18.26
CA SER A 482 -6.37 -8.75 -17.15
C SER A 482 -7.08 -8.85 -15.79
N HIS A 483 -7.09 -10.07 -15.25
CA HIS A 483 -7.37 -10.46 -13.87
C HIS A 483 -8.27 -9.46 -13.10
N GLY A 484 -7.77 -8.87 -12.02
CA GLY A 484 -8.50 -7.92 -11.19
C GLY A 484 -8.86 -6.58 -11.86
N SER A 485 -8.03 -6.10 -12.81
CA SER A 485 -8.27 -4.85 -13.55
C SER A 485 -9.60 -4.87 -14.31
N SER A 486 -10.00 -6.04 -14.83
CA SER A 486 -11.28 -6.22 -15.53
C SER A 486 -12.47 -5.73 -14.72
N PHE A 487 -12.49 -6.01 -13.41
CA PHE A 487 -13.58 -5.60 -12.53
C PHE A 487 -13.49 -4.11 -12.17
N ILE A 488 -12.29 -3.66 -11.80
CA ILE A 488 -12.09 -2.29 -11.32
C ILE A 488 -12.35 -1.28 -12.43
N LEU A 489 -11.84 -1.51 -13.63
CA LEU A 489 -12.07 -0.62 -14.77
C LEU A 489 -13.56 -0.56 -15.15
N ALA A 490 -14.24 -1.71 -15.21
CA ALA A 490 -15.67 -1.75 -15.54
C ALA A 490 -16.52 -1.03 -14.49
N LEU A 491 -16.28 -1.28 -13.20
CA LEU A 491 -17.03 -0.65 -12.11
C LEU A 491 -16.72 0.84 -11.96
N THR A 492 -15.46 1.25 -12.09
CA THR A 492 -15.07 2.67 -12.07
C THR A 492 -15.74 3.43 -13.20
N LYS A 493 -15.68 2.89 -14.42
CA LYS A 493 -16.38 3.46 -15.58
C LYS A 493 -17.88 3.57 -15.31
N TYR A 494 -18.50 2.51 -14.79
CA TYR A 494 -19.92 2.52 -14.45
C TYR A 494 -20.28 3.63 -13.45
N VAL A 495 -19.52 3.75 -12.35
CA VAL A 495 -19.75 4.78 -11.32
C VAL A 495 -19.66 6.18 -11.94
N GLN A 496 -18.64 6.45 -12.75
CA GLN A 496 -18.42 7.76 -13.38
C GLN A 496 -19.49 8.07 -14.44
N ASP A 497 -19.82 7.12 -15.32
CA ASP A 497 -20.84 7.29 -16.36
C ASP A 497 -22.23 7.54 -15.77
N ASN A 498 -22.48 7.07 -14.54
CA ASN A 498 -23.73 7.27 -13.80
C ASN A 498 -23.63 8.43 -12.79
N SER A 499 -22.73 9.39 -12.98
CA SER A 499 -22.58 10.62 -12.16
C SER A 499 -22.16 10.39 -10.70
N GLY A 500 -21.66 9.20 -10.35
CA GLY A 500 -20.98 8.97 -9.09
C GLY A 500 -19.62 9.65 -9.05
N LYS A 501 -19.19 10.10 -7.87
CA LYS A 501 -17.90 10.76 -7.68
C LYS A 501 -16.92 9.82 -6.99
N ILE A 502 -15.68 9.77 -7.49
CA ILE A 502 -14.57 9.06 -6.86
C ILE A 502 -13.52 10.11 -6.50
N ILE A 503 -13.12 10.15 -5.22
CA ILE A 503 -12.11 11.07 -4.69
C ILE A 503 -10.97 10.24 -4.12
N THR A 504 -9.81 10.28 -4.77
CA THR A 504 -8.58 9.60 -4.35
C THR A 504 -7.77 10.46 -3.38
N ASP A 505 -6.67 9.93 -2.84
CA ASP A 505 -5.78 10.63 -1.90
C ASP A 505 -6.54 11.22 -0.70
N SER A 506 -7.60 10.53 -0.28
CA SER A 506 -8.59 11.00 0.68
C SER A 506 -8.78 10.01 1.83
N PRO A 507 -7.74 9.72 2.65
CA PRO A 507 -7.90 8.89 3.84
C PRO A 507 -8.97 9.43 4.78
N VAL A 508 -10.04 8.66 4.98
CA VAL A 508 -11.07 8.92 6.00
C VAL A 508 -10.47 8.75 7.39
N LYS A 509 -10.72 9.73 8.26
CA LYS A 509 -10.20 9.80 9.63
C LYS A 509 -11.28 9.64 10.67
N GLU A 510 -12.47 10.18 10.43
CA GLU A 510 -13.53 10.29 11.43
C GLU A 510 -14.91 10.12 10.79
N PHE A 511 -15.88 9.67 11.60
CA PHE A 511 -17.30 9.76 11.27
C PHE A 511 -17.87 11.11 11.71
N ILE A 512 -18.85 11.59 10.96
CA ILE A 512 -19.76 12.64 11.42
C ILE A 512 -20.90 11.95 12.16
N ILE A 513 -21.12 12.29 13.43
CA ILE A 513 -22.11 11.66 14.30
C ILE A 513 -23.07 12.72 14.82
N GLU A 514 -24.37 12.52 14.60
CA GLU A 514 -25.44 13.39 15.08
C GLU A 514 -26.53 12.53 15.72
N ASP A 515 -26.96 12.88 16.94
CA ASP A 515 -27.98 12.13 17.70
C ASP A 515 -27.69 10.62 17.84
N GLY A 516 -26.41 10.24 17.88
CA GLY A 516 -25.96 8.85 17.98
C GLY A 516 -26.02 8.07 16.65
N GLU A 517 -26.28 8.75 15.53
CA GLU A 517 -26.33 8.16 14.20
C GLU A 517 -25.15 8.62 13.34
N ILE A 518 -24.66 7.73 12.47
CA ILE A 518 -23.65 8.12 11.48
C ILE A 518 -24.32 8.96 10.39
N LYS A 519 -23.74 10.14 10.09
CA LYS A 519 -24.24 11.13 9.11
C LYS A 519 -23.20 11.55 8.07
N GLY A 520 -22.09 10.82 7.98
CA GLY A 520 -21.04 11.12 7.02
C GLY A 520 -19.65 10.81 7.55
N VAL A 521 -18.65 11.34 6.87
CA VAL A 521 -17.23 11.11 7.16
C VAL A 521 -16.41 12.38 6.93
N ILE A 522 -15.28 12.46 7.63
CA ILE A 522 -14.24 13.46 7.42
C ILE A 522 -12.98 12.74 6.93
N ALA A 523 -12.47 13.17 5.78
CA ALA A 523 -11.20 12.73 5.21
C ALA A 523 -10.20 13.89 5.15
N THR A 524 -8.93 13.54 4.89
CA THR A 524 -7.86 14.50 4.64
C THR A 524 -7.44 14.39 3.18
N GLY A 525 -7.41 15.49 2.44
CA GLY A 525 -6.93 15.52 1.05
C GLY A 525 -5.41 15.55 0.94
N VAL A 526 -4.91 15.49 -0.29
CA VAL A 526 -3.48 15.44 -0.63
C VAL A 526 -2.64 16.59 -0.06
N ASN A 527 -3.23 17.75 0.20
CA ASN A 527 -2.53 18.93 0.75
C ASN A 527 -2.82 19.14 2.25
N GLY A 528 -3.43 18.16 2.92
CA GLY A 528 -3.86 18.28 4.31
C GLY A 528 -5.20 19.01 4.49
N GLN A 529 -5.84 19.46 3.41
CA GLN A 529 -7.16 20.09 3.49
C GLN A 529 -8.21 19.10 3.98
N LYS A 530 -9.24 19.60 4.68
CA LYS A 530 -10.33 18.76 5.15
C LYS A 530 -11.31 18.48 4.02
N ILE A 531 -11.70 17.22 3.86
CA ILE A 531 -12.77 16.80 2.95
C ILE A 531 -13.92 16.29 3.82
N THR A 532 -15.02 17.05 3.88
CA THR A 532 -16.22 16.71 4.65
C THR A 532 -17.27 16.15 3.71
N VAL A 533 -17.77 14.94 3.98
CA VAL A 533 -18.83 14.32 3.18
C VAL A 533 -20.02 13.99 4.08
N HIS A 534 -21.09 14.77 3.96
CA HIS A 534 -22.37 14.49 4.60
C HIS A 534 -23.12 13.41 3.80
N ALA A 535 -23.61 12.39 4.50
CA ALA A 535 -24.30 11.25 3.88
C ALA A 535 -25.39 10.67 4.78
N LYS A 536 -26.40 10.03 4.17
CA LYS A 536 -27.44 9.31 4.91
C LYS A 536 -26.98 7.93 5.36
N ALA A 537 -26.05 7.32 4.63
CA ALA A 537 -25.44 6.04 4.96
C ALA A 537 -23.94 6.04 4.66
N VAL A 538 -23.18 5.30 5.46
CA VAL A 538 -21.75 5.06 5.26
C VAL A 538 -21.51 3.56 5.06
N VAL A 539 -20.83 3.21 3.97
CA VAL A 539 -20.38 1.83 3.70
C VAL A 539 -18.87 1.75 3.87
N LEU A 540 -18.38 0.99 4.84
CA LEU A 540 -16.98 0.65 4.99
C LEU A 540 -16.63 -0.50 4.03
N ALA A 541 -15.68 -0.25 3.13
CA ALA A 541 -15.21 -1.20 2.13
C ALA A 541 -13.68 -1.10 1.94
N SER A 542 -12.96 -0.85 3.03
CA SER A 542 -11.55 -0.44 3.04
C SER A 542 -10.54 -1.59 3.00
N GLY A 543 -11.01 -2.83 2.94
CA GLY A 543 -10.16 -4.02 2.93
C GLY A 543 -9.66 -4.44 4.32
N GLY A 544 -8.67 -5.33 4.34
CA GLY A 544 -8.12 -5.93 5.54
C GLY A 544 -6.92 -5.19 6.14
N PHE A 545 -6.16 -5.93 6.96
CA PHE A 545 -4.95 -5.44 7.64
C PHE A 545 -3.69 -6.25 7.31
N GLY A 546 -3.67 -6.93 6.16
CA GLY A 546 -2.57 -7.81 5.74
C GLY A 546 -1.22 -7.13 5.45
N ALA A 547 -1.15 -5.80 5.45
CA ALA A 547 0.09 -5.03 5.35
C ALA A 547 0.53 -4.40 6.69
N ASN A 548 -0.22 -4.62 7.78
CA ASN A 548 0.08 -4.09 9.11
C ASN A 548 0.60 -5.19 10.03
N THR A 549 1.91 -5.47 9.98
CA THR A 549 2.56 -6.51 10.79
C THR A 549 2.33 -6.34 12.30
N LYS A 550 2.20 -5.10 12.80
CA LYS A 550 1.89 -4.86 14.22
C LYS A 550 0.49 -5.36 14.58
N MET A 551 -0.51 -5.01 13.80
CA MET A 551 -1.89 -5.46 14.01
C MET A 551 -2.04 -6.98 13.78
N LEU A 552 -1.34 -7.54 12.80
CA LEU A 552 -1.26 -8.99 12.59
C LEU A 552 -0.75 -9.71 13.84
N LYS A 553 0.36 -9.24 14.43
CA LYS A 553 0.92 -9.79 15.66
C LYS A 553 0.02 -9.61 16.88
N GLU A 554 -0.64 -8.46 17.00
CA GLU A 554 -1.59 -8.16 18.08
C GLU A 554 -2.71 -9.19 18.16
N TYR A 555 -3.31 -9.53 17.01
CA TYR A 555 -4.48 -10.42 16.99
C TYR A 555 -4.13 -11.90 16.81
N ASN A 556 -2.93 -12.25 16.33
CA ASN A 556 -2.60 -13.62 15.92
C ASN A 556 -2.88 -14.67 17.01
N THR A 557 -3.82 -15.57 16.73
CA THR A 557 -4.05 -16.76 17.55
C THR A 557 -3.86 -18.06 16.76
N TYR A 558 -3.61 -17.97 15.45
CA TYR A 558 -3.62 -19.13 14.55
C TYR A 558 -2.22 -19.61 14.13
N TRP A 559 -1.30 -18.69 13.84
CA TRP A 559 0.08 -19.03 13.46
C TRP A 559 0.97 -19.12 14.70
N SER A 560 1.92 -20.06 14.72
CA SER A 560 2.90 -20.17 15.80
C SER A 560 3.71 -18.89 15.97
N GLU A 561 4.05 -18.24 14.85
CA GLU A 561 4.76 -16.97 14.79
C GLU A 561 4.38 -16.21 13.51
N ILE A 562 4.39 -14.88 13.59
CA ILE A 562 4.43 -13.98 12.43
C ILE A 562 5.76 -13.25 12.50
N ALA A 563 6.66 -13.46 11.55
CA ALA A 563 7.97 -12.81 11.55
C ALA A 563 7.85 -11.29 11.37
N ASP A 564 8.79 -10.51 11.91
CA ASP A 564 8.82 -9.04 11.72
C ASP A 564 8.98 -8.63 10.24
N ASP A 565 9.73 -9.41 9.49
CA ASP A 565 10.04 -9.20 8.08
C ASP A 565 9.16 -10.03 7.13
N ILE A 566 8.05 -10.60 7.64
CA ILE A 566 7.12 -11.38 6.82
C ILE A 566 6.66 -10.54 5.62
N LYS A 567 6.80 -11.11 4.42
CA LYS A 567 6.35 -10.45 3.20
C LYS A 567 4.84 -10.54 3.07
N THR A 568 4.26 -9.68 2.25
CA THR A 568 2.81 -9.65 2.02
C THR A 568 2.50 -9.52 0.54
N THR A 569 1.48 -10.26 0.11
CA THR A 569 0.87 -10.12 -1.23
C THR A 569 -0.13 -8.95 -1.29
N ASN A 570 -0.30 -8.20 -0.20
CA ASN A 570 -1.25 -7.10 -0.09
C ASN A 570 -0.67 -5.80 -0.65
N SER A 571 -1.55 -4.90 -1.11
CA SER A 571 -1.17 -3.48 -1.23
C SER A 571 -0.74 -2.96 0.14
N TYR A 572 0.27 -2.08 0.17
CA TYR A 572 0.69 -1.38 1.39
C TYR A 572 -0.44 -0.55 2.02
N ALA A 573 -1.53 -0.30 1.28
CA ALA A 573 -2.74 0.34 1.79
C ALA A 573 -3.55 -0.52 2.79
N MET A 574 -3.32 -1.84 2.88
CA MET A 574 -4.14 -2.73 3.70
C MET A 574 -3.72 -2.72 5.17
N THR A 575 -4.04 -1.61 5.86
CA THR A 575 -3.53 -1.30 7.21
C THR A 575 -4.56 -1.45 8.33
N GLY A 576 -5.81 -1.80 8.01
CA GLY A 576 -6.90 -1.96 8.99
C GLY A 576 -7.66 -0.69 9.35
N ASP A 577 -7.50 0.40 8.59
CA ASP A 577 -8.06 1.72 8.96
C ASP A 577 -9.58 1.71 9.15
N GLY A 578 -10.33 1.01 8.29
CA GLY A 578 -11.80 0.93 8.45
C GLY A 578 -12.23 0.06 9.62
N ILE A 579 -11.44 -0.94 10.01
CA ILE A 579 -11.69 -1.73 11.23
C ILE A 579 -11.52 -0.82 12.45
N LEU A 580 -10.45 -0.02 12.50
CA LEU A 580 -10.21 0.93 13.58
C LEU A 580 -11.30 2.01 13.63
N LEU A 581 -11.75 2.51 12.48
CA LEU A 581 -12.86 3.45 12.38
C LEU A 581 -14.16 2.84 12.90
N GLY A 582 -14.49 1.59 12.55
CA GLY A 582 -15.63 0.89 13.12
C GLY A 582 -15.53 0.73 14.65
N LYS A 583 -14.35 0.32 15.16
CA LYS A 583 -14.12 0.22 16.63
C LYS A 583 -14.33 1.55 17.34
N SER A 584 -14.02 2.69 16.72
CA SER A 584 -14.15 4.01 17.37
C SER A 584 -15.60 4.39 17.67
N VAL A 585 -16.58 3.69 17.07
CA VAL A 585 -18.01 3.86 17.31
C VAL A 585 -18.66 2.62 17.95
N GLY A 586 -17.84 1.74 18.54
CA GLY A 586 -18.31 0.59 19.31
C GLY A 586 -18.67 -0.65 18.50
N ALA A 587 -18.21 -0.74 17.24
CA ALA A 587 -18.42 -1.94 16.44
C ALA A 587 -17.70 -3.15 17.02
N ALA A 588 -18.40 -4.29 17.08
CA ALA A 588 -17.84 -5.57 17.45
C ALA A 588 -16.94 -6.14 16.35
N LEU A 589 -15.97 -6.94 16.77
CA LEU A 589 -15.08 -7.68 15.88
C LEU A 589 -15.31 -9.18 15.96
N THR A 590 -15.01 -9.89 14.88
CA THR A 590 -15.03 -11.35 14.88
C THR A 590 -13.88 -11.91 14.05
N GLY A 591 -13.31 -13.05 14.47
CA GLY A 591 -12.30 -13.79 13.70
C GLY A 591 -10.92 -13.13 13.55
N MET A 592 -10.63 -12.05 14.29
CA MET A 592 -9.40 -11.24 14.09
C MET A 592 -8.09 -12.04 14.13
N GLY A 593 -8.02 -13.11 14.94
CA GLY A 593 -6.80 -13.90 15.07
C GLY A 593 -6.50 -14.86 13.92
N PHE A 594 -7.41 -14.98 12.96
CA PHE A 594 -7.23 -15.82 11.78
C PHE A 594 -6.80 -14.95 10.59
N THR A 595 -5.49 -14.98 10.30
CA THR A 595 -4.90 -14.45 9.06
C THR A 595 -4.55 -15.60 8.13
N GLN A 596 -4.74 -15.45 6.84
CA GLN A 596 -4.32 -16.41 5.84
C GLN A 596 -3.01 -15.96 5.17
N MET A 597 -2.10 -16.92 5.02
CA MET A 597 -0.90 -16.78 4.21
C MET A 597 -1.11 -17.43 2.84
N MET A 598 -0.51 -16.84 1.81
CA MET A 598 -0.32 -17.45 0.50
C MET A 598 0.91 -18.34 0.56
N PRO A 599 0.81 -19.66 0.32
CA PRO A 599 1.97 -20.57 0.43
C PRO A 599 3.01 -20.34 -0.68
N VAL A 600 2.57 -19.95 -1.88
CA VAL A 600 3.38 -19.88 -3.11
C VAL A 600 3.68 -18.44 -3.52
N ALA A 601 4.27 -17.65 -2.61
CA ALA A 601 4.70 -16.29 -2.93
C ALA A 601 6.20 -16.22 -3.26
N ASP A 602 6.60 -15.13 -3.89
CA ASP A 602 8.00 -14.79 -4.11
C ASP A 602 8.77 -14.67 -2.78
N PRO A 603 9.95 -15.31 -2.62
CA PRO A 603 10.68 -15.28 -1.35
C PRO A 603 11.16 -13.89 -0.89
N GLU A 604 11.46 -12.99 -1.83
CA GLU A 604 12.08 -11.70 -1.55
C GLU A 604 11.05 -10.57 -1.49
N THR A 605 10.12 -10.59 -2.44
CA THR A 605 9.12 -9.52 -2.62
C THR A 605 7.77 -9.86 -1.97
N GLY A 606 7.45 -11.15 -1.82
CA GLY A 606 6.12 -11.62 -1.40
C GLY A 606 5.07 -11.55 -2.51
N GLU A 607 5.46 -11.27 -3.75
CA GLU A 607 4.52 -11.18 -4.87
C GLU A 607 3.92 -12.53 -5.26
N LEU A 608 2.67 -12.49 -5.73
CA LEU A 608 1.95 -13.69 -6.16
C LEU A 608 2.31 -14.11 -7.59
N PHE A 609 2.63 -13.15 -8.46
CA PHE A 609 2.74 -13.35 -9.90
C PHE A 609 4.17 -13.23 -10.44
N SER A 610 5.17 -13.54 -9.61
CA SER A 610 6.55 -13.75 -10.06
C SER A 610 6.78 -15.19 -10.52
N GLY A 611 7.77 -15.43 -11.38
CA GLY A 611 8.19 -16.79 -11.75
C GLY A 611 7.14 -17.53 -12.58
N LEU A 612 7.16 -18.87 -12.53
CA LEU A 612 6.12 -19.69 -13.16
C LEU A 612 4.96 -19.91 -12.18
N GLN A 613 3.83 -19.26 -12.43
CA GLN A 613 2.59 -19.48 -11.68
C GLN A 613 1.59 -20.23 -12.56
N VAL A 614 1.45 -21.53 -12.29
CA VAL A 614 0.62 -22.46 -13.06
C VAL A 614 -0.66 -22.84 -12.28
N PRO A 615 -1.65 -23.50 -12.91
CA PRO A 615 -2.81 -24.02 -12.20
C PRO A 615 -2.42 -25.02 -11.10
N PRO A 616 -3.10 -25.03 -9.94
CA PRO A 616 -2.73 -25.87 -8.79
C PRO A 616 -2.68 -27.37 -9.07
N GLU A 617 -3.49 -27.87 -10.00
CA GLU A 617 -3.45 -29.26 -10.46
C GLU A 617 -2.09 -29.66 -11.05
N ASN A 618 -1.35 -28.69 -11.61
CA ASN A 618 -0.01 -28.86 -12.16
C ASN A 618 1.12 -28.55 -11.17
N PHE A 619 0.81 -28.23 -9.90
CA PHE A 619 1.86 -28.04 -8.91
C PHE A 619 2.58 -29.36 -8.61
N VAL A 620 3.91 -29.27 -8.65
CA VAL A 620 4.85 -30.25 -8.11
C VAL A 620 5.77 -29.49 -7.16
N ILE A 621 5.50 -29.61 -5.86
CA ILE A 621 6.24 -28.87 -4.83
C ILE A 621 7.30 -29.79 -4.23
N VAL A 622 8.55 -29.35 -4.23
CA VAL A 622 9.65 -30.05 -3.56
C VAL A 622 10.33 -29.17 -2.52
N ASN A 623 10.75 -29.79 -1.42
CA ASN A 623 11.57 -29.13 -0.39
C ASN A 623 13.02 -28.95 -0.88
N LYS A 624 13.91 -28.43 -0.02
CA LYS A 624 15.31 -28.17 -0.36
C LYS A 624 16.13 -29.45 -0.64
N GLU A 625 15.65 -30.62 -0.23
CA GLU A 625 16.26 -31.92 -0.52
C GLU A 625 15.72 -32.55 -1.82
N GLY A 626 14.80 -31.90 -2.54
CA GLY A 626 14.23 -32.41 -3.80
C GLY A 626 13.10 -33.42 -3.61
N LYS A 627 12.48 -33.48 -2.42
CA LYS A 627 11.37 -34.39 -2.08
C LYS A 627 10.05 -33.65 -2.01
N ARG A 628 8.97 -34.28 -2.49
CA ARG A 628 7.60 -33.85 -2.18
C ARG A 628 7.33 -34.04 -0.68
N PHE A 629 6.43 -33.23 -0.13
CA PHE A 629 6.12 -33.25 1.30
C PHE A 629 4.64 -32.98 1.64
N ILE A 630 3.78 -32.73 0.65
CA ILE A 630 2.37 -32.39 0.88
C ILE A 630 1.53 -32.64 -0.36
N ASN A 631 0.20 -32.77 -0.20
CA ASN A 631 -0.76 -32.65 -1.29
C ASN A 631 -0.86 -31.19 -1.74
N GLU A 632 -0.34 -30.89 -2.92
CA GLU A 632 -0.24 -29.54 -3.48
C GLU A 632 -1.59 -28.87 -3.80
N PHE A 633 -2.69 -29.63 -3.81
CA PHE A 633 -4.05 -29.13 -4.02
C PHE A 633 -4.80 -28.78 -2.71
N SER A 634 -4.14 -28.96 -1.56
CA SER A 634 -4.74 -28.70 -0.24
C SER A 634 -5.06 -27.22 0.02
N GLY A 635 -5.80 -26.96 1.10
CA GLY A 635 -6.03 -25.62 1.63
C GLY A 635 -4.72 -24.85 1.89
N ARG A 636 -4.76 -23.53 1.72
CA ARG A 636 -3.59 -22.64 1.84
C ARG A 636 -2.87 -22.75 3.18
N ASP A 637 -3.63 -22.95 4.24
CA ASP A 637 -3.10 -23.09 5.59
C ASP A 637 -2.34 -24.40 5.78
N VAL A 638 -2.85 -25.50 5.24
CA VAL A 638 -2.16 -26.81 5.23
C VAL A 638 -0.84 -26.70 4.46
N LEU A 639 -0.88 -26.12 3.25
CA LEU A 639 0.32 -25.89 2.44
C LEU A 639 1.33 -24.99 3.15
N THR A 640 0.86 -23.92 3.79
CA THR A 640 1.73 -22.97 4.49
C THR A 640 2.37 -23.58 5.73
N LYS A 641 1.61 -24.31 6.56
CA LYS A 641 2.16 -25.01 7.74
C LYS A 641 3.22 -26.01 7.32
N ALA A 642 2.93 -26.82 6.31
CA ALA A 642 3.89 -27.76 5.75
C ALA A 642 5.15 -27.05 5.22
N ALA A 643 5.01 -25.92 4.53
CA ALA A 643 6.15 -25.13 4.07
C ALA A 643 6.98 -24.57 5.24
N ILE A 644 6.33 -24.05 6.29
CA ILE A 644 7.00 -23.55 7.51
C ILE A 644 7.79 -24.69 8.20
N ASP A 645 7.21 -25.89 8.29
CA ASP A 645 7.88 -27.07 8.87
C ASP A 645 9.10 -27.51 8.05
N GLN A 646 9.17 -27.17 6.76
CA GLN A 646 10.35 -27.36 5.90
C GLN A 646 11.36 -26.18 5.96
N GLY A 647 11.15 -25.19 6.83
CA GLY A 647 11.99 -24.00 6.94
C GLY A 647 11.58 -22.84 6.01
N GLY A 648 10.40 -22.92 5.40
CA GLY A 648 9.74 -21.85 4.65
C GLY A 648 10.04 -21.81 3.15
N LEU A 649 11.28 -22.08 2.73
CA LEU A 649 11.68 -22.07 1.31
C LEU A 649 11.48 -23.44 0.66
N PHE A 650 10.78 -23.46 -0.47
CA PHE A 650 10.60 -24.65 -1.30
C PHE A 650 10.60 -24.27 -2.80
N TYR A 651 10.49 -25.24 -3.69
CA TYR A 651 10.51 -25.02 -5.14
C TYR A 651 9.29 -25.63 -5.83
N LEU A 652 8.71 -24.87 -6.77
CA LEU A 652 7.79 -25.40 -7.77
C LEU A 652 8.59 -25.91 -8.97
N ILE A 653 8.41 -27.19 -9.31
CA ILE A 653 9.04 -27.82 -10.47
C ILE A 653 8.06 -27.82 -11.63
N ALA A 654 8.53 -27.42 -12.81
CA ALA A 654 7.76 -27.41 -14.05
C ALA A 654 8.63 -27.85 -15.24
N ASP A 655 7.98 -28.31 -16.29
CA ASP A 655 8.60 -28.59 -17.60
C ASP A 655 8.05 -27.61 -18.66
N ASP A 656 8.45 -27.77 -19.92
CA ASP A 656 8.01 -26.87 -21.00
C ASP A 656 6.49 -26.94 -21.29
N GLU A 657 5.82 -28.05 -21.02
CA GLU A 657 4.36 -28.17 -21.18
C GLU A 657 3.61 -27.50 -20.03
N ILE A 658 4.05 -27.72 -18.79
CA ILE A 658 3.48 -27.05 -17.61
C ILE A 658 3.70 -25.54 -17.72
N LYS A 659 4.87 -25.09 -18.19
CA LYS A 659 5.16 -23.67 -18.46
C LYS A 659 4.11 -23.00 -19.36
N LYS A 660 3.59 -23.70 -20.38
CA LYS A 660 2.56 -23.14 -21.29
C LYS A 660 1.24 -22.84 -20.59
N THR A 661 1.01 -23.41 -19.42
CA THR A 661 -0.18 -23.13 -18.60
C THR A 661 -0.01 -21.93 -17.67
N ALA A 662 1.20 -21.35 -17.57
CA ALA A 662 1.46 -20.18 -16.74
C ALA A 662 0.73 -18.95 -17.28
N ALA A 663 -0.05 -18.30 -16.43
CA ALA A 663 -0.90 -17.16 -16.83
C ALA A 663 -0.24 -15.78 -16.59
N ASN A 664 0.93 -15.74 -15.94
CA ASN A 664 1.52 -14.53 -15.36
C ASN A 664 2.82 -14.05 -16.02
N THR A 665 3.35 -14.78 -17.01
CA THR A 665 4.71 -14.56 -17.51
C THR A 665 4.80 -14.62 -19.04
N SER A 666 5.94 -14.19 -19.57
CA SER A 666 6.33 -14.27 -20.98
C SER A 666 7.71 -14.90 -21.09
N GLN A 667 8.11 -15.34 -22.29
CA GLN A 667 9.45 -15.91 -22.49
C GLN A 667 10.55 -14.91 -22.11
N GLU A 668 10.38 -13.63 -22.43
CA GLU A 668 11.30 -12.57 -22.05
C GLU A 668 11.39 -12.38 -20.53
N LYS A 669 10.26 -12.39 -19.81
CA LYS A 669 10.24 -12.31 -18.34
C LYS A 669 10.95 -13.51 -17.71
N ILE A 670 10.70 -14.72 -18.24
CA ILE A 670 11.39 -15.95 -17.81
C ILE A 670 12.90 -15.80 -18.00
N ASP A 671 13.36 -15.36 -19.17
CA ASP A 671 14.80 -15.22 -19.46
C ASP A 671 15.45 -14.19 -18.53
N ARG A 672 14.79 -13.06 -18.25
CA ARG A 672 15.26 -12.07 -17.27
C ARG A 672 15.37 -12.64 -15.87
N GLN A 673 14.37 -13.41 -15.42
CA GLN A 673 14.41 -14.03 -14.09
C GLN A 673 15.48 -15.13 -13.99
N VAL A 674 15.75 -15.83 -15.09
CA VAL A 674 16.86 -16.80 -15.17
C VAL A 674 18.22 -16.10 -15.09
N GLU A 675 18.39 -14.99 -15.78
CA GLU A 675 19.61 -14.17 -15.70
C GLU A 675 19.80 -13.57 -14.30
N ALA A 676 18.72 -13.10 -13.68
CA ALA A 676 18.72 -12.56 -12.32
C ALA A 676 18.91 -13.63 -11.22
N GLY A 677 18.82 -14.93 -11.56
CA GLY A 677 18.92 -16.02 -10.59
C GLY A 677 17.68 -16.17 -9.69
N THR A 678 16.53 -15.62 -10.07
CA THR A 678 15.26 -15.73 -9.34
C THR A 678 14.34 -16.81 -9.90
N LEU A 679 14.68 -17.38 -11.05
CA LEU A 679 14.08 -18.58 -11.65
C LEU A 679 15.20 -19.46 -12.21
N PHE A 680 15.11 -20.78 -12.07
CA PHE A 680 16.16 -21.69 -12.55
C PHE A 680 15.68 -22.49 -13.75
N ARG A 681 16.54 -22.64 -14.76
CA ARG A 681 16.30 -23.41 -15.99
C ARG A 681 17.46 -24.36 -16.29
N ALA A 682 17.15 -25.58 -16.72
CA ALA A 682 18.11 -26.58 -17.21
C ALA A 682 17.49 -27.52 -18.26
N ASP A 683 18.32 -28.24 -19.02
CA ASP A 683 17.85 -29.19 -20.04
C ASP A 683 17.61 -30.60 -19.47
N THR A 684 18.11 -30.88 -18.27
CA THR A 684 17.87 -32.13 -17.52
C THR A 684 17.46 -31.85 -16.08
N LEU A 685 16.77 -32.81 -15.44
CA LEU A 685 16.40 -32.71 -14.03
C LEU A 685 17.63 -32.75 -13.12
N GLU A 686 18.67 -33.48 -13.51
CA GLU A 686 19.93 -33.57 -12.79
C GLU A 686 20.65 -32.22 -12.75
N GLU A 687 20.75 -31.54 -13.90
CA GLU A 687 21.32 -30.19 -13.96
C GLU A 687 20.47 -29.17 -13.19
N LEU A 688 19.15 -29.30 -13.24
CA LEU A 688 18.24 -28.45 -12.47
C LEU A 688 18.50 -28.63 -10.96
N ALA A 689 18.58 -29.89 -10.50
CA ALA A 689 18.87 -30.21 -9.10
C ALA A 689 20.19 -29.57 -8.63
N VAL A 690 21.26 -29.70 -9.42
CA VAL A 690 22.56 -29.07 -9.10
C VAL A 690 22.43 -27.55 -8.98
N LYS A 691 21.69 -26.89 -9.88
CA LYS A 691 21.51 -25.43 -9.85
C LYS A 691 20.83 -24.91 -8.59
N VAL A 692 19.91 -25.67 -8.01
CA VAL A 692 19.18 -25.30 -6.78
C VAL A 692 19.73 -25.98 -5.51
N GLY A 693 20.84 -26.71 -5.62
CA GLY A 693 21.53 -27.35 -4.49
C GLY A 693 20.86 -28.62 -3.97
N MET A 694 20.11 -29.34 -4.80
CA MET A 694 19.49 -30.64 -4.48
C MET A 694 20.37 -31.81 -4.95
N ASP A 695 20.17 -32.99 -4.35
CA ASP A 695 20.74 -34.24 -4.88
C ASP A 695 20.02 -34.63 -6.19
N PRO A 696 20.74 -34.78 -7.31
CA PRO A 696 20.15 -35.15 -8.60
C PRO A 696 19.33 -36.44 -8.58
N ALA A 697 19.81 -37.48 -7.89
CA ALA A 697 19.13 -38.76 -7.85
C ALA A 697 17.81 -38.67 -7.09
N VAL A 698 17.75 -37.83 -6.04
CA VAL A 698 16.53 -37.62 -5.26
C VAL A 698 15.48 -36.88 -6.08
N LEU A 699 15.83 -35.80 -6.77
CA LEU A 699 14.87 -35.06 -7.58
C LEU A 699 14.32 -35.92 -8.72
N VAL A 700 15.19 -36.66 -9.42
CA VAL A 700 14.78 -37.55 -10.52
C VAL A 700 13.81 -38.63 -10.03
N ASP A 701 14.10 -39.28 -8.90
CA ASP A 701 13.19 -40.28 -8.30
C ASP A 701 11.84 -39.65 -7.93
N THR A 702 11.83 -38.49 -7.29
CA THR A 702 10.62 -37.74 -6.94
C THR A 702 9.74 -37.46 -8.16
N ILE A 703 10.34 -36.98 -9.26
CA ILE A 703 9.61 -36.65 -10.49
C ILE A 703 9.11 -37.91 -11.21
N ASN A 704 9.89 -38.98 -11.23
CA ASN A 704 9.46 -40.26 -11.81
C ASN A 704 8.24 -40.84 -11.06
N LYS A 705 8.25 -40.78 -9.72
CA LYS A 705 7.11 -41.19 -8.90
C LYS A 705 5.88 -40.34 -9.17
N TYR A 706 6.03 -39.02 -9.14
CA TYR A 706 4.93 -38.10 -9.47
C TYR A 706 4.30 -38.44 -10.84
N ASN A 707 5.12 -38.63 -11.87
CA ASN A 707 4.65 -38.97 -13.21
C ASN A 707 3.87 -40.29 -13.24
N SER A 708 4.25 -41.29 -12.41
CA SER A 708 3.50 -42.54 -12.26
C SER A 708 2.16 -42.34 -11.54
N TYR A 709 2.06 -41.37 -10.63
CA TYR A 709 0.81 -41.02 -9.94
C TYR A 709 -0.17 -40.32 -10.87
N VAL A 710 0.33 -39.50 -11.80
CA VAL A 710 -0.49 -38.92 -12.88
C VAL A 710 -1.10 -40.03 -13.75
N ASP A 711 -0.34 -41.07 -14.09
CA ASP A 711 -0.86 -42.24 -14.84
C ASP A 711 -1.90 -43.03 -14.04
N ALA A 712 -1.69 -43.19 -12.73
CA ALA A 712 -2.59 -43.91 -11.85
C ALA A 712 -3.87 -43.14 -11.52
N GLY A 713 -3.86 -41.80 -11.67
CA GLY A 713 -4.94 -40.92 -11.22
C GLY A 713 -5.05 -40.79 -9.70
N PHE A 714 -4.02 -41.20 -8.96
CA PHE A 714 -3.98 -41.17 -7.50
C PHE A 714 -2.54 -41.16 -6.98
N ASP A 715 -2.25 -40.29 -6.01
CA ASP A 715 -0.97 -40.23 -5.29
C ASP A 715 -1.06 -41.01 -3.97
N PRO A 716 -0.36 -42.15 -3.83
CA PRO A 716 -0.36 -42.94 -2.61
C PRO A 716 0.47 -42.32 -1.47
N GLU A 717 1.33 -41.33 -1.74
CA GLU A 717 2.20 -40.72 -0.72
C GLU A 717 1.49 -39.58 0.02
N PHE A 718 0.82 -38.69 -0.71
CA PHE A 718 0.19 -37.52 -0.12
C PHE A 718 -1.31 -37.42 -0.39
N HIS A 719 -1.89 -38.39 -1.10
CA HIS A 719 -3.32 -38.42 -1.44
C HIS A 719 -3.77 -37.21 -2.27
N LYS A 720 -2.87 -36.68 -3.11
CA LYS A 720 -3.27 -35.81 -4.22
C LYS A 720 -4.12 -36.63 -5.19
N ASP A 721 -5.31 -36.14 -5.48
CA ASP A 721 -6.29 -36.79 -6.36
C ASP A 721 -6.51 -36.00 -7.66
N THR A 722 -6.17 -34.71 -7.68
CA THR A 722 -6.37 -33.84 -8.85
C THR A 722 -5.07 -33.67 -9.65
N PHE A 723 -5.02 -34.17 -10.88
CA PHE A 723 -3.87 -34.07 -11.79
C PHE A 723 -4.25 -33.56 -13.17
N SER A 724 -3.28 -32.97 -13.89
CA SER A 724 -3.45 -32.58 -15.30
C SER A 724 -2.25 -32.95 -16.17
N LEU A 725 -1.04 -32.47 -15.85
CA LEU A 725 0.18 -32.72 -16.65
C LEU A 725 1.27 -33.48 -15.89
N LYS A 726 2.13 -34.16 -16.65
CA LYS A 726 3.39 -34.75 -16.19
C LYS A 726 4.56 -33.78 -16.37
N VAL A 727 5.68 -34.06 -15.72
CA VAL A 727 6.97 -33.36 -15.88
C VAL A 727 7.90 -34.23 -16.74
N LEU A 728 7.98 -33.98 -18.05
CA LEU A 728 8.73 -34.84 -18.99
C LEU A 728 9.56 -34.07 -20.03
N LYS A 729 9.15 -32.86 -20.42
CA LYS A 729 9.71 -32.16 -21.57
C LYS A 729 10.64 -31.01 -21.16
N ALA A 730 11.93 -31.17 -21.44
CA ALA A 730 12.90 -30.10 -21.31
C ALA A 730 12.51 -28.86 -22.15
N PRO A 731 12.93 -27.65 -21.75
CA PRO A 731 13.67 -27.35 -20.52
C PRO A 731 12.83 -27.53 -19.24
N PHE A 732 13.51 -27.85 -18.14
CA PHE A 732 12.93 -27.95 -16.80
C PHE A 732 13.21 -26.67 -16.01
N TYR A 733 12.28 -26.35 -15.11
CA TYR A 733 12.28 -25.13 -14.34
C TYR A 733 12.09 -25.41 -12.85
N ALA A 734 12.78 -24.65 -12.01
CA ALA A 734 12.53 -24.59 -10.58
C ALA A 734 12.27 -23.14 -10.17
N THR A 735 11.09 -22.88 -9.61
CA THR A 735 10.70 -21.54 -9.13
C THR A 735 10.73 -21.54 -7.59
N PRO A 736 11.60 -20.75 -6.95
CA PRO A 736 11.66 -20.66 -5.49
C PRO A 736 10.40 -19.98 -4.94
N ARG A 737 9.85 -20.49 -3.83
CA ARG A 737 8.62 -20.00 -3.19
C ARG A 737 8.73 -19.99 -1.67
N LYS A 738 8.02 -19.05 -1.05
CA LYS A 738 7.92 -18.90 0.41
C LYS A 738 6.52 -18.40 0.79
N PRO A 739 6.00 -18.75 1.98
CA PRO A 739 4.76 -18.17 2.47
C PRO A 739 4.84 -16.65 2.69
N ALA A 740 3.76 -15.94 2.36
CA ALA A 740 3.59 -14.51 2.60
C ALA A 740 2.17 -14.20 3.11
N ILE A 741 1.98 -13.13 3.88
CA ILE A 741 0.65 -12.70 4.33
C ILE A 741 -0.24 -12.39 3.12
N HIS A 742 -1.51 -12.78 3.18
CA HIS A 742 -2.40 -12.67 2.04
C HIS A 742 -3.77 -12.06 2.33
N HIS A 743 -4.43 -12.47 3.39
CA HIS A 743 -5.80 -12.03 3.66
C HIS A 743 -6.11 -12.12 5.15
N THR A 744 -6.93 -11.21 5.67
CA THR A 744 -7.37 -11.23 7.07
C THR A 744 -8.85 -11.60 7.12
N MET A 745 -9.19 -12.79 7.63
CA MET A 745 -10.57 -13.28 7.60
C MET A 745 -11.46 -12.63 8.66
N GLY A 746 -10.84 -12.08 9.70
CA GLY A 746 -11.52 -11.33 10.73
C GLY A 746 -11.69 -9.85 10.38
N GLY A 747 -12.68 -9.24 11.01
CA GLY A 747 -13.03 -7.84 10.79
C GLY A 747 -14.25 -7.44 11.60
N LEU A 748 -14.94 -6.39 11.12
CA LEU A 748 -16.18 -5.90 11.71
C LEU A 748 -17.27 -6.97 11.64
N LYS A 749 -17.97 -7.21 12.75
CA LYS A 749 -19.11 -8.13 12.78
C LYS A 749 -20.28 -7.51 12.00
N ILE A 750 -20.85 -8.27 11.07
CA ILE A 750 -22.00 -7.83 10.27
C ILE A 750 -23.17 -8.82 10.34
N ASP A 751 -24.37 -8.34 10.06
CA ASP A 751 -25.55 -9.18 9.80
C ASP A 751 -25.72 -9.48 8.29
N THR A 752 -26.78 -10.22 7.95
CA THR A 752 -27.13 -10.61 6.57
C THR A 752 -27.48 -9.45 5.65
N LYS A 753 -27.74 -8.26 6.22
CA LYS A 753 -28.01 -7.02 5.49
C LYS A 753 -26.79 -6.11 5.43
N ALA A 754 -25.64 -6.59 5.90
CA ALA A 754 -24.36 -5.89 5.97
C ALA A 754 -24.35 -4.71 6.97
N HIS A 755 -25.26 -4.67 7.94
CA HIS A 755 -25.14 -3.71 9.05
C HIS A 755 -23.91 -4.03 9.88
N VAL A 756 -23.16 -3.01 10.30
CA VAL A 756 -22.13 -3.19 11.33
C VAL A 756 -22.82 -3.34 12.69
N LEU A 757 -22.46 -4.38 13.44
CA LEU A 757 -23.03 -4.68 14.74
C LEU A 757 -22.12 -4.20 15.87
N ASP A 758 -22.72 -3.72 16.96
CA ASP A 758 -22.03 -3.43 18.22
C ASP A 758 -21.77 -4.71 19.06
N GLU A 759 -21.12 -4.56 20.21
CA GLU A 759 -20.84 -5.66 21.16
C GLU A 759 -22.10 -6.34 21.74
N ASN A 760 -23.29 -5.75 21.55
CA ASN A 760 -24.58 -6.30 21.97
C ASN A 760 -25.42 -6.83 20.79
N ASP A 761 -24.79 -7.05 19.63
CA ASP A 761 -25.44 -7.49 18.40
C ASP A 761 -26.53 -6.54 17.87
N LYS A 762 -26.42 -5.24 18.19
CA LYS A 762 -27.31 -4.21 17.66
C LYS A 762 -26.67 -3.50 16.47
N PRO A 763 -27.42 -3.28 15.36
CA PRO A 763 -26.95 -2.47 14.26
C PRO A 763 -26.56 -1.05 14.70
N ILE A 764 -25.36 -0.61 14.35
CA ILE A 764 -24.96 0.80 14.43
C ILE A 764 -25.66 1.53 13.29
N LYS A 765 -26.50 2.50 13.64
CA LYS A 765 -27.41 3.13 12.69
C LYS A 765 -26.64 3.84 11.56
N ASN A 766 -27.08 3.56 10.32
CA ASN A 766 -26.53 4.06 9.06
C ASN A 766 -25.09 3.61 8.72
N LEU A 767 -24.56 2.60 9.42
CA LEU A 767 -23.23 2.07 9.18
C LEU A 767 -23.28 0.64 8.64
N TYR A 768 -22.66 0.43 7.47
CA TYR A 768 -22.60 -0.84 6.78
C TYR A 768 -21.15 -1.22 6.48
N ALA A 769 -20.86 -2.51 6.29
CA ALA A 769 -19.53 -2.97 5.92
C ALA A 769 -19.58 -4.15 4.93
N ALA A 770 -18.66 -4.16 3.97
CA ALA A 770 -18.60 -5.20 2.94
C ALA A 770 -17.16 -5.52 2.50
N GLY A 771 -16.91 -6.79 2.17
CA GLY A 771 -15.61 -7.28 1.78
C GLY A 771 -14.70 -7.58 2.96
N GLU A 772 -13.38 -7.59 2.74
CA GLU A 772 -12.37 -8.03 3.73
C GLU A 772 -12.34 -7.22 5.04
N VAL A 773 -12.97 -6.04 5.08
CA VAL A 773 -13.14 -5.26 6.33
C VAL A 773 -14.16 -5.93 7.28
N ALA A 774 -15.04 -6.77 6.76
CA ALA A 774 -16.06 -7.50 7.51
C ALA A 774 -15.60 -8.94 7.84
N GLY A 775 -15.92 -9.40 9.05
CA GLY A 775 -15.58 -10.73 9.53
C GLY A 775 -16.78 -11.68 9.56
N GLY A 776 -16.51 -12.98 9.75
CA GLY A 776 -17.53 -14.00 10.01
C GLY A 776 -17.93 -14.83 8.81
N ILE A 777 -17.62 -14.40 7.58
CA ILE A 777 -17.94 -15.15 6.35
C ILE A 777 -16.96 -16.32 6.15
N HIS A 778 -15.67 -16.02 6.06
CA HIS A 778 -14.62 -17.01 5.77
C HIS A 778 -14.04 -17.67 7.03
N ALA A 779 -14.23 -17.03 8.18
CA ALA A 779 -13.82 -17.50 9.50
C ALA A 779 -12.35 -17.95 9.58
N GLY A 780 -12.07 -19.24 9.76
CA GLY A 780 -10.72 -19.73 10.05
C GLY A 780 -9.81 -19.83 8.83
N ASN A 781 -10.35 -19.98 7.62
CA ASN A 781 -9.57 -20.08 6.39
C ASN A 781 -10.46 -19.84 5.14
N ARG A 782 -10.04 -18.90 4.28
CA ARG A 782 -10.78 -18.55 3.07
C ARG A 782 -10.42 -19.46 1.88
N LEU A 783 -11.42 -19.96 1.16
CA LEU A 783 -11.18 -20.65 -0.11
C LEU A 783 -10.71 -19.69 -1.22
N GLY A 784 -9.80 -20.15 -2.07
CA GLY A 784 -9.36 -19.41 -3.25
C GLY A 784 -10.57 -19.03 -4.12
N GLY A 785 -10.68 -17.77 -4.54
CA GLY A 785 -11.81 -17.25 -5.34
C GLY A 785 -12.99 -16.68 -4.53
N ASN A 786 -13.24 -17.16 -3.31
CA ASN A 786 -14.39 -16.71 -2.50
C ASN A 786 -14.31 -15.25 -2.05
N ALA A 787 -13.12 -14.64 -1.98
CA ALA A 787 -12.99 -13.20 -1.68
C ALA A 787 -13.66 -12.33 -2.75
N LEU A 788 -13.52 -12.71 -4.03
CA LEU A 788 -14.15 -11.96 -5.12
C LEU A 788 -15.68 -12.14 -5.06
N THR A 789 -16.15 -13.37 -4.82
CA THR A 789 -17.58 -13.63 -4.61
C THR A 789 -18.16 -12.79 -3.48
N ASP A 790 -17.42 -12.69 -2.37
CA ASP A 790 -17.79 -11.91 -1.19
C ASP A 790 -17.90 -10.41 -1.51
N ILE A 791 -16.83 -9.79 -2.01
CA ILE A 791 -16.83 -8.34 -2.25
C ILE A 791 -17.95 -7.92 -3.22
N PHE A 792 -18.22 -8.70 -4.26
CA PHE A 792 -19.28 -8.37 -5.23
C PHE A 792 -20.67 -8.64 -4.66
N THR A 793 -20.85 -9.68 -3.85
CA THR A 793 -22.15 -10.01 -3.25
C THR A 793 -22.49 -9.07 -2.10
N PHE A 794 -21.62 -8.96 -1.09
CA PHE A 794 -21.86 -8.13 0.07
C PHE A 794 -21.70 -6.64 -0.22
N GLY A 795 -20.88 -6.25 -1.21
CA GLY A 795 -20.84 -4.86 -1.69
C GLY A 795 -22.21 -4.42 -2.25
N ARG A 796 -22.82 -5.26 -3.09
CA ARG A 796 -24.18 -5.02 -3.61
C ARG A 796 -25.23 -5.02 -2.50
N ILE A 797 -25.14 -5.95 -1.54
CA ILE A 797 -26.07 -5.99 -0.39
C ILE A 797 -25.94 -4.71 0.44
N ALA A 798 -24.74 -4.29 0.82
CA ALA A 798 -24.53 -3.09 1.61
C ALA A 798 -25.07 -1.84 0.89
N GLY A 799 -24.77 -1.68 -0.41
CA GLY A 799 -25.30 -0.58 -1.21
C GLY A 799 -26.82 -0.61 -1.29
N LYS A 800 -27.44 -1.78 -1.50
CA LYS A 800 -28.89 -1.92 -1.58
C LYS A 800 -29.57 -1.67 -0.24
N THR A 801 -29.09 -2.27 0.85
CA THR A 801 -29.65 -2.07 2.20
C THR A 801 -29.59 -0.60 2.59
N ALA A 802 -28.43 0.04 2.38
CA ALA A 802 -28.27 1.47 2.64
C ALA A 802 -29.35 2.30 1.92
N VAL A 803 -29.63 2.01 0.65
CA VAL A 803 -30.66 2.70 -0.13
C VAL A 803 -32.07 2.41 0.40
N ASP A 804 -32.39 1.14 0.67
CA ASP A 804 -33.73 0.70 1.08
C ASP A 804 -34.16 1.27 2.45
N GLU A 805 -33.18 1.58 3.31
CA GLU A 805 -33.40 2.09 4.67
C GLU A 805 -33.33 3.62 4.79
N MET A 806 -32.97 4.32 3.70
CA MET A 806 -33.12 5.78 3.58
C MET A 806 -34.60 6.16 3.43
N LYS A 807 -35.33 6.21 4.53
CA LYS A 807 -36.70 6.73 4.58
C LYS A 807 -36.78 8.11 5.20
#